data_AF-A0A944E9N4-F1
#
_entry.id   AF-A0A944E9N4-F1
#
_cell.length_a   1.000
_cell.length_b   1.000
_cell.length_c   1.000
_cell.angle_alpha   90.00
_cell.angle_beta   90.00
_cell.angle_gamma   90.00
#
_symmetry.space_group_name_H-M   'P 1'
#
loop_
_entity.id
_entity.type
_entity.pdbx_description
1 polymer ?
#
loop_
_entity_poly.entity_id
_entity_poly.type
_entity_poly.pdbx_seq_one_letter_code
_entity_poly.pdbx_strand_id
1 'polypeptide(L)'
;MTLSASGIPPEDPDFARYLRGLPAPLVAVDALVRDESGRLLIVEPTYKPGWDIVGGFVEHEGLLTALAREAEEELGLRGLRIGRLLAVDDLTPFAGSGRPVLVFLFAARLEEPVRAGGLVLQRAEIRAAEFVPEETALARFPEPLRLRVLAALEAERGAHTAYLRDGQPLPASGRDYYATLPSPMVAATALITDEQGQVLVLEHTYQHSDGSPYGLPGGMVLAHESAAQGAAREIDEELGLGEVPVGRLLAVDSAGTNIHGRALEVQVFAVGPLSPQQVEGMRFTDGEVRAVHWLMPEEALVRLPERAGLRVMAGLRALAAGGVAHLDHGVAQIGSPVGIPAARRAELEARPGGVAPRDHIAMRPKNVATAMVLFTDRRGRVLIVKPVHRSAARWIMPGGGVDSDAGESPRQAAAREVREELGLDCAIGPLLAIDWSSAHPAPAEVVYAYDGGVLEEADIAAIRLPPHEWEQCQFMAAEELPGVLLERLLPRVQTCLAIREAHAGGVELINGRPLAEGAVAIIHRRVDGALLLHERDEHAPDWPEYWSLLGCGAEPGELSYEALRRELWEEARLPVPGEAEFVERVWDRDGSQQLISIFAIPYDGRVEDLRIGEGRQLRFVDPADLDGYRTPPYLRAALDRWLTGRRSPHSPA
;
A
#
# COMPACT_ATOMS: atom_id res chain seq x y z
N MET A 1 -3.40 -16.16 51.43
CA MET A 1 -3.36 -17.23 52.46
C MET A 1 -2.00 -17.90 52.32
N THR A 2 -1.03 -17.44 53.09
CA THR A 2 0.38 -17.81 53.01
C THR A 2 0.59 -19.11 53.80
N LEU A 3 0.90 -20.21 53.13
CA LEU A 3 1.35 -21.43 53.80
C LEU A 3 2.80 -21.20 54.25
N SER A 4 2.99 -20.83 55.51
CA SER A 4 4.30 -20.88 56.16
C SER A 4 4.67 -22.35 56.38
N ALA A 5 5.71 -22.81 55.69
CA ALA A 5 6.40 -24.04 56.03
C ALA A 5 7.16 -23.85 57.36
N SER A 6 6.44 -23.92 58.47
CA SER A 6 7.02 -23.87 59.81
C SER A 6 6.00 -24.44 60.82
N GLY A 7 6.03 -25.76 61.01
CA GLY A 7 5.15 -26.43 61.97
C GLY A 7 5.24 -27.96 62.04
N ILE A 8 6.07 -28.61 61.20
CA ILE A 8 6.24 -30.06 61.23
C ILE A 8 7.61 -30.37 61.84
N PRO A 9 7.70 -31.12 62.96
CA PRO A 9 8.99 -31.58 63.47
C PRO A 9 9.67 -32.47 62.43
N PRO A 10 10.97 -32.27 62.12
CA PRO A 10 11.66 -32.95 61.02
C PRO A 10 11.80 -34.48 61.18
N GLU A 11 11.34 -35.08 62.29
CA GLU A 11 11.56 -36.49 62.62
C GLU A 11 10.34 -37.21 63.25
N ASP A 12 9.10 -36.82 62.94
CA ASP A 12 7.93 -37.63 63.34
C ASP A 12 7.83 -38.91 62.47
N PRO A 13 8.11 -40.12 63.02
CA PRO A 13 8.14 -41.35 62.25
C PRO A 13 6.75 -41.78 61.78
N ASP A 14 5.69 -41.39 62.48
CA ASP A 14 4.31 -41.72 62.15
C ASP A 14 3.82 -40.82 61.02
N PHE A 15 4.19 -39.53 61.03
CA PHE A 15 3.98 -38.63 59.90
C PHE A 15 4.77 -39.08 58.66
N ALA A 16 6.05 -39.45 58.81
CA ALA A 16 6.85 -39.98 57.71
C ALA A 16 6.34 -41.33 57.16
N ARG A 17 5.70 -42.16 58.01
CA ARG A 17 5.05 -43.42 57.58
C ARG A 17 3.72 -43.13 56.86
N TYR A 18 2.94 -42.18 57.36
CA TYR A 18 1.72 -41.70 56.70
C TYR A 18 2.02 -41.15 55.30
N LEU A 19 3.01 -40.26 55.17
CA LEU A 19 3.43 -39.70 53.89
C LEU A 19 3.91 -40.77 52.90
N ARG A 20 4.66 -41.79 53.38
CA ARG A 20 5.08 -42.94 52.55
C ARG A 20 3.93 -43.86 52.11
N GLY A 21 2.80 -43.81 52.82
CA GLY A 21 1.59 -44.56 52.48
C GLY A 21 0.64 -43.83 51.53
N LEU A 22 0.84 -42.53 51.29
CA LEU A 22 0.04 -41.79 50.33
C LEU A 22 0.41 -42.20 48.89
N PRO A 23 -0.56 -42.32 47.97
CA PRO A 23 -0.26 -42.42 46.55
C PRO A 23 0.36 -41.10 46.10
N ALA A 24 1.67 -41.07 45.92
CA ALA A 24 2.36 -39.95 45.30
C ALA A 24 2.11 -39.99 43.79
N PRO A 25 1.98 -38.82 43.12
CA PRO A 25 2.42 -38.82 41.74
C PRO A 25 3.90 -39.20 41.74
N LEU A 26 4.26 -40.15 40.87
CA LEU A 26 5.67 -40.33 40.54
C LEU A 26 6.12 -39.06 39.82
N VAL A 27 7.39 -38.69 39.99
CA VAL A 27 7.94 -37.51 39.33
C VAL A 27 9.03 -37.97 38.39
N ALA A 28 8.98 -37.49 37.16
CA ALA A 28 10.04 -37.66 36.17
C ALA A 28 10.57 -36.30 35.72
N VAL A 29 11.83 -36.28 35.33
CA VAL A 29 12.51 -35.09 34.81
C VAL A 29 13.15 -35.42 33.48
N ASP A 30 12.93 -34.55 32.49
CA ASP A 30 13.43 -34.69 31.13
C ASP A 30 14.21 -33.43 30.72
N ALA A 31 15.12 -33.55 29.75
CA ALA A 31 15.86 -32.44 29.16
C ALA A 31 15.78 -32.39 27.63
N LEU A 32 15.49 -31.21 27.08
CA LEU A 32 15.84 -30.87 25.70
C LEU A 32 17.28 -30.36 25.68
N VAL A 33 18.19 -31.23 25.25
CA VAL A 33 19.61 -30.91 25.07
C VAL A 33 19.89 -30.63 23.60
N ARG A 34 20.53 -29.49 23.30
CA ARG A 34 20.96 -29.13 21.94
C ARG A 34 22.47 -29.06 21.81
N ASP A 35 22.97 -29.42 20.63
CA ASP A 35 24.35 -29.08 20.26
C ASP A 35 24.48 -27.64 19.72
N GLU A 36 25.70 -27.25 19.35
CA GLU A 36 25.99 -25.91 18.82
C GLU A 36 25.28 -25.59 17.49
N SER A 37 24.84 -26.62 16.76
CA SER A 37 24.07 -26.48 15.52
C SER A 37 22.55 -26.50 15.74
N GLY A 38 22.10 -26.56 17.00
CA GLY A 38 20.68 -26.59 17.36
C GLY A 38 20.00 -27.95 17.22
N ARG A 39 20.75 -29.02 16.91
CA ARG A 39 20.21 -30.39 16.80
C ARG A 39 19.85 -30.94 18.19
N LEU A 40 18.75 -31.67 18.28
CA LEU A 40 18.26 -32.28 19.53
C LEU A 40 18.98 -33.59 19.80
N LEU A 41 19.42 -33.78 21.05
CA LEU A 41 19.88 -35.06 21.56
C LEU A 41 18.68 -35.97 21.82
N ILE A 42 18.64 -37.12 21.14
CA ILE A 42 17.65 -38.17 21.35
C ILE A 42 18.36 -39.47 21.74
N VAL A 43 17.69 -40.29 22.55
CA VAL A 43 18.22 -41.57 23.06
C VAL A 43 17.27 -42.71 22.73
N GLU A 44 17.80 -43.91 22.57
CA GLU A 44 17.00 -45.12 22.38
C GLU A 44 17.13 -46.03 23.61
N PRO A 45 16.16 -46.02 24.54
CA PRO A 45 16.22 -46.85 25.75
C PRO A 45 16.10 -48.35 25.46
N THR A 46 16.69 -49.17 26.33
CA THR A 46 16.67 -50.65 26.23
C THR A 46 15.36 -51.25 26.76
N TYR A 47 14.71 -50.59 27.72
CA TYR A 47 13.56 -51.09 28.48
C TYR A 47 12.20 -50.79 27.84
N LYS A 48 12.14 -49.94 26.81
CA LYS A 48 10.93 -49.65 26.03
C LYS A 48 11.25 -49.48 24.55
N PRO A 49 10.28 -49.68 23.64
CA PRO A 49 10.46 -49.39 22.22
C PRO A 49 10.37 -47.89 21.94
N GLY A 50 11.09 -47.43 20.92
CA GLY A 50 11.04 -46.06 20.42
C GLY A 50 12.16 -45.16 20.94
N TRP A 51 12.29 -43.99 20.32
CA TRP A 51 13.22 -42.94 20.74
C TRP A 51 12.64 -42.10 21.87
N ASP A 52 13.51 -41.54 22.69
CA ASP A 52 13.20 -40.72 23.85
C ASP A 52 14.16 -39.53 23.98
N ILE A 53 13.93 -38.70 24.99
CA ILE A 53 14.83 -37.64 25.45
C ILE A 53 15.54 -38.06 26.74
N VAL A 54 16.62 -37.35 27.09
CA VAL A 54 17.41 -37.62 28.30
C VAL A 54 16.57 -37.31 29.53
N GLY A 55 16.48 -38.24 30.48
CA GLY A 55 15.64 -38.05 31.65
C GLY A 55 15.36 -39.34 32.41
N GLY A 56 14.68 -39.20 33.54
CA GLY A 56 14.40 -40.34 34.41
C GLY A 56 13.52 -39.98 35.61
N PHE A 57 13.30 -40.96 36.48
CA PHE A 57 12.48 -40.78 37.67
C PHE A 57 13.27 -40.08 38.78
N VAL A 58 12.59 -39.21 39.51
CA VAL A 58 13.14 -38.53 40.68
C VAL A 58 13.07 -39.46 41.90
N GLU A 59 14.22 -39.70 42.52
CA GLU A 59 14.32 -40.50 43.75
C GLU A 59 14.25 -39.61 45.01
N HIS A 60 15.11 -39.86 46.00
CA HIS A 60 15.22 -39.07 47.23
C HIS A 60 16.08 -37.81 47.04
N GLU A 61 15.86 -37.11 45.94
CA GLU A 61 16.68 -35.98 45.48
C GLU A 61 15.83 -34.85 44.88
N GLY A 62 16.46 -33.73 44.49
CA GLY A 62 15.78 -32.61 43.81
C GLY A 62 15.70 -32.80 42.30
N LEU A 63 14.75 -32.13 41.63
CA LEU A 63 14.51 -32.26 40.18
C LEU A 63 15.78 -32.09 39.33
N LEU A 64 16.53 -31.01 39.59
CA LEU A 64 17.73 -30.70 38.83
C LEU A 64 18.89 -31.66 39.15
N THR A 65 18.92 -32.20 40.37
CA THR A 65 19.90 -33.21 40.78
C THR A 65 19.63 -34.54 40.09
N ALA A 66 18.37 -34.98 40.05
CA ALA A 66 17.95 -36.16 39.31
C ALA A 66 18.31 -36.03 37.83
N LEU A 67 17.97 -34.91 37.19
CA LEU A 67 18.25 -34.72 35.77
C LEU A 67 19.76 -34.68 35.46
N ALA A 68 20.57 -34.10 36.34
CA ALA A 68 22.03 -34.14 36.21
C ALA A 68 22.60 -35.55 36.42
N ARG A 69 22.06 -36.31 37.37
CA ARG A 69 22.40 -37.71 37.62
C ARG A 69 22.09 -38.57 36.40
N GLU A 70 20.86 -38.53 35.88
CA GLU A 70 20.44 -39.30 34.71
C GLU A 70 21.33 -38.98 33.50
N ALA A 71 21.59 -37.69 33.22
CA ALA A 71 22.46 -37.30 32.12
C ALA A 71 23.91 -37.81 32.26
N GLU A 72 24.46 -37.84 33.49
CA GLU A 72 25.80 -38.40 33.74
C GLU A 72 25.79 -39.94 33.69
N GLU A 73 24.80 -40.59 34.28
CA GLU A 73 24.70 -42.06 34.36
C GLU A 73 24.43 -42.68 33.00
N GLU A 74 23.44 -42.17 32.26
CA GLU A 74 23.01 -42.74 30.98
C GLU A 74 23.98 -42.44 29.83
N LEU A 75 24.58 -41.24 29.85
CA LEU A 75 25.28 -40.66 28.68
C LEU A 75 26.69 -40.13 28.98
N GLY A 76 27.12 -40.10 30.24
CA GLY A 76 28.41 -39.51 30.64
C GLY A 76 28.46 -37.99 30.50
N LEU A 77 27.30 -37.30 30.43
CA LEU A 77 27.22 -35.86 30.24
C LEU A 77 27.49 -35.11 31.55
N ARG A 78 28.75 -34.76 31.78
CA ARG A 78 29.16 -33.89 32.89
C ARG A 78 28.98 -32.42 32.55
N GLY A 79 28.59 -31.60 33.53
CA GLY A 79 28.46 -30.15 33.33
C GLY A 79 27.23 -29.76 32.51
N LEU A 80 26.13 -30.53 32.61
CA LEU A 80 24.87 -30.14 31.99
C LEU A 80 24.34 -28.85 32.66
N ARG A 81 24.29 -27.76 31.91
CA ARG A 81 23.69 -26.51 32.38
C ARG A 81 22.18 -26.56 32.15
N ILE A 82 21.46 -26.91 33.20
CA ILE A 82 19.99 -26.97 33.18
C ILE A 82 19.44 -25.55 33.28
N GLY A 83 18.58 -25.20 32.33
CA GLY A 83 17.97 -23.89 32.16
C GLY A 83 16.54 -23.85 32.69
N ARG A 84 15.67 -23.18 31.94
CA ARG A 84 14.27 -22.96 32.34
C ARG A 84 13.42 -24.23 32.18
N LEU A 85 12.35 -24.31 32.97
CA LEU A 85 11.29 -25.30 32.82
C LEU A 85 10.44 -24.94 31.59
N LEU A 86 10.31 -25.89 30.65
CA LEU A 86 9.59 -25.72 29.40
C LEU A 86 8.19 -26.30 29.46
N ALA A 87 8.01 -27.48 30.05
CA ALA A 87 6.70 -28.11 30.18
C ALA A 87 6.55 -28.88 31.48
N VAL A 88 5.30 -28.97 31.96
CA VAL A 88 4.84 -29.87 33.01
C VAL A 88 3.69 -30.70 32.45
N ASP A 89 3.83 -32.02 32.42
CA ASP A 89 2.84 -32.95 31.87
C ASP A 89 2.27 -33.86 32.95
N ASP A 90 0.94 -33.82 33.12
CA ASP A 90 0.17 -34.69 34.01
C ASP A 90 -0.29 -35.93 33.26
N LEU A 91 0.40 -37.06 33.50
CA LEU A 91 0.07 -38.36 32.93
C LEU A 91 -0.83 -39.15 33.89
N THR A 92 -2.15 -39.09 33.65
CA THR A 92 -3.14 -39.68 34.55
C THR A 92 -4.24 -40.44 33.81
N PRO A 93 -4.31 -41.80 33.91
CA PRO A 93 -3.37 -42.71 34.57
C PRO A 93 -2.21 -43.12 33.67
N PHE A 94 -0.98 -43.20 34.22
CA PHE A 94 0.15 -43.78 33.50
C PHE A 94 -0.04 -45.29 33.29
N ALA A 95 -0.11 -45.70 32.02
CA ALA A 95 -0.29 -47.08 31.62
C ALA A 95 0.90 -47.93 32.09
N GLY A 96 0.70 -48.74 33.13
CA GLY A 96 1.69 -49.67 33.69
C GLY A 96 1.80 -49.63 35.21
N SER A 97 1.61 -48.47 35.84
CA SER A 97 1.71 -48.31 37.30
C SER A 97 0.37 -48.04 37.99
N GLY A 98 -0.63 -47.55 37.25
CA GLY A 98 -1.91 -47.09 37.80
C GLY A 98 -1.79 -45.85 38.69
N ARG A 99 -0.63 -45.18 38.68
CA ARG A 99 -0.34 -43.97 39.45
C ARG A 99 -0.22 -42.76 38.51
N PRO A 100 -0.59 -41.55 38.97
CA PRO A 100 -0.28 -40.33 38.23
C PRO A 100 1.24 -40.15 38.13
N VAL A 101 1.72 -39.60 37.01
CA VAL A 101 3.13 -39.20 36.84
C VAL A 101 3.16 -37.74 36.42
N LEU A 102 3.96 -36.92 37.12
CA LEU A 102 4.27 -35.55 36.71
C LEU A 102 5.63 -35.54 36.03
N VAL A 103 5.67 -35.13 34.77
CA VAL A 103 6.91 -35.01 34.00
C VAL A 103 7.30 -33.54 33.90
N PHE A 104 8.50 -33.19 34.36
CA PHE A 104 9.07 -31.84 34.26
C PHE A 104 10.15 -31.81 33.18
N LEU A 105 9.90 -31.08 32.10
CA LEU A 105 10.82 -31.02 30.97
C LEU A 105 11.55 -29.68 30.96
N PHE A 106 12.87 -29.71 31.03
CA PHE A 106 13.75 -28.53 31.09
C PHE A 106 14.50 -28.30 29.77
N ALA A 107 14.80 -27.04 29.49
CA ALA A 107 15.82 -26.69 28.49
C ALA A 107 17.20 -26.96 29.11
N ALA A 108 18.12 -27.59 28.39
CA ALA A 108 19.48 -27.81 28.88
C ALA A 108 20.53 -27.59 27.78
N ARG A 109 21.72 -27.16 28.19
CA ARG A 109 22.85 -26.92 27.29
C ARG A 109 24.12 -27.54 27.86
N LEU A 110 25.02 -27.94 26.97
CA LEU A 110 26.33 -28.44 27.35
C LEU A 110 27.29 -27.26 27.53
N GLU A 111 28.11 -27.29 28.58
CA GLU A 111 29.16 -26.27 28.81
C GLU A 111 30.29 -26.34 27.77
N GLU A 112 30.58 -27.53 27.27
CA GLU A 112 31.53 -27.77 26.18
C GLU A 112 30.84 -28.54 25.03
N PRO A 113 31.20 -28.29 23.76
CA PRO A 113 30.64 -29.03 22.64
C PRO A 113 30.98 -30.53 22.69
N VAL A 114 29.99 -31.36 23.03
CA VAL A 114 30.10 -32.82 22.95
C VAL A 114 29.51 -33.30 21.62
N ARG A 115 30.33 -33.95 20.78
CA ARG A 115 29.84 -34.69 19.61
C ARG A 115 29.26 -36.03 20.05
N ALA A 116 28.33 -36.62 19.28
CA ALA A 116 27.71 -37.92 19.61
C ALA A 116 28.73 -39.04 19.94
N GLY A 117 29.92 -39.03 19.33
CA GLY A 117 30.99 -39.99 19.62
C GLY A 117 31.71 -39.79 20.97
N GLY A 118 31.44 -38.71 21.69
CA GLY A 118 31.93 -38.44 23.05
C GLY A 118 30.95 -38.83 24.15
N LEU A 119 29.76 -39.34 23.80
CA LEU A 119 28.79 -39.85 24.76
C LEU A 119 29.24 -41.23 25.28
N VAL A 120 29.18 -41.42 26.60
CA VAL A 120 29.47 -42.71 27.24
C VAL A 120 28.14 -43.37 27.57
N LEU A 121 27.66 -44.21 26.65
CA LEU A 121 26.36 -44.86 26.80
C LEU A 121 26.43 -45.96 27.85
N GLN A 122 25.60 -45.86 28.88
CA GLN A 122 25.33 -46.98 29.78
C GLN A 122 24.50 -48.03 29.04
N ARG A 123 25.18 -49.03 28.47
CA ARG A 123 24.57 -50.02 27.57
C ARG A 123 23.46 -50.88 28.19
N ALA A 124 23.35 -50.89 29.52
CA ALA A 124 22.23 -51.54 30.20
C ALA A 124 20.91 -50.80 29.95
N GLU A 125 20.95 -49.48 29.77
CA GLU A 125 19.77 -48.60 29.70
C GLU A 125 19.63 -47.91 28.34
N ILE A 126 20.73 -47.58 27.66
CA ILE A 126 20.72 -46.87 26.37
C ILE A 126 21.36 -47.70 25.24
N ARG A 127 20.59 -47.96 24.16
CA ARG A 127 21.07 -48.62 22.94
C ARG A 127 21.88 -47.67 22.07
N ALA A 128 21.35 -46.47 21.84
CA ALA A 128 21.90 -45.47 20.94
C ALA A 128 21.57 -44.05 21.43
N ALA A 129 22.39 -43.07 21.02
CA ALA A 129 22.12 -41.65 21.24
C ALA A 129 22.65 -40.84 20.04
N GLU A 130 21.86 -39.87 19.58
CA GLU A 130 22.16 -39.10 18.37
C GLU A 130 21.73 -37.63 18.51
N PHE A 131 22.48 -36.73 17.87
CA PHE A 131 22.05 -35.35 17.64
C PHE A 131 21.43 -35.23 16.26
N VAL A 132 20.13 -34.95 16.19
CA VAL A 132 19.36 -34.88 14.93
C VAL A 132 18.61 -33.54 14.80
N PRO A 133 18.28 -33.10 13.56
CA PRO A 133 17.39 -31.96 13.36
C PRO A 133 16.04 -32.15 14.07
N GLU A 134 15.40 -31.05 14.48
CA GLU A 134 14.13 -31.05 15.23
C GLU A 134 13.03 -31.85 14.52
N GLU A 135 12.86 -31.67 13.21
CA GLU A 135 11.89 -32.42 12.39
C GLU A 135 12.17 -33.93 12.41
N THR A 136 13.45 -34.31 12.40
CA THR A 136 13.86 -35.72 12.44
C THR A 136 13.60 -36.33 13.81
N ALA A 137 13.85 -35.60 14.90
CA ALA A 137 13.52 -36.05 16.26
C ALA A 137 12.01 -36.27 16.41
N LEU A 138 11.21 -35.28 16.02
CA LEU A 138 9.75 -35.32 16.09
C LEU A 138 9.14 -36.47 15.29
N ALA A 139 9.71 -36.80 14.12
CA ALA A 139 9.28 -37.92 13.30
C ALA A 139 9.62 -39.30 13.92
N ARG A 140 10.60 -39.37 14.82
CA ARG A 140 11.06 -40.61 15.47
C ARG A 140 10.40 -40.87 16.82
N PHE A 141 9.91 -39.83 17.50
CA PHE A 141 9.30 -39.97 18.82
C PHE A 141 7.94 -40.69 18.76
N PRO A 142 7.64 -41.57 19.73
CA PRO A 142 6.28 -42.04 19.96
C PRO A 142 5.32 -40.87 20.20
N GLU A 143 4.07 -41.02 19.79
CA GLU A 143 3.07 -39.93 19.80
C GLU A 143 2.96 -39.17 21.14
N PRO A 144 2.87 -39.83 22.32
CA PRO A 144 2.75 -39.11 23.59
C PRO A 144 3.96 -38.22 23.89
N LEU A 145 5.17 -38.70 23.60
CA LEU A 145 6.39 -37.91 23.78
C LEU A 145 6.47 -36.80 22.73
N ARG A 146 6.12 -37.10 21.48
CA ARG A 146 6.11 -36.14 20.38
C ARG A 146 5.25 -34.92 20.72
N LEU A 147 4.06 -35.12 21.27
CA LEU A 147 3.15 -34.04 21.68
C LEU A 147 3.74 -33.19 22.81
N ARG A 148 4.32 -33.83 23.83
CA ARG A 148 5.02 -33.13 24.93
C ARG A 148 6.20 -32.30 24.43
N VAL A 149 7.03 -32.89 23.57
CA VAL A 149 8.21 -32.21 23.02
C VAL A 149 7.78 -31.06 22.11
N LEU A 150 6.74 -31.22 21.29
CA LEU A 150 6.17 -30.12 20.48
C LEU A 150 5.79 -28.92 21.37
N ALA A 151 5.02 -29.16 22.43
CA ALA A 151 4.61 -28.10 23.35
C ALA A 151 5.80 -27.49 24.11
N ALA A 152 6.80 -28.30 24.47
CA ALA A 152 8.02 -27.80 25.09
C ALA A 152 8.86 -26.93 24.15
N LEU A 153 8.93 -27.28 22.87
CA LEU A 153 9.64 -26.50 21.84
C LEU A 153 8.91 -25.17 21.55
N GLU A 154 7.58 -25.18 21.53
CA GLU A 154 6.77 -23.97 21.45
C GLU A 154 6.98 -23.09 22.67
N ALA A 155 6.92 -23.67 23.88
CA ALA A 155 7.22 -22.97 25.12
C ALA A 155 8.66 -22.44 25.13
N GLU A 156 9.64 -23.17 24.58
CA GLU A 156 11.06 -22.80 24.42
C GLU A 156 11.23 -21.55 23.54
N ARG A 157 10.46 -21.46 22.46
CA ARG A 157 10.41 -20.30 21.58
C ARG A 157 9.65 -19.13 22.22
N GLY A 158 8.59 -19.42 22.98
CA GLY A 158 7.80 -18.44 23.74
C GLY A 158 8.40 -18.05 25.09
N ALA A 159 7.67 -17.25 25.87
CA ALA A 159 8.08 -16.78 27.20
C ALA A 159 7.26 -17.44 28.33
N HIS A 160 6.84 -18.71 28.15
CA HIS A 160 5.99 -19.42 29.10
C HIS A 160 6.47 -20.86 29.37
N THR A 161 5.81 -21.51 30.33
CA THR A 161 5.91 -22.95 30.60
C THR A 161 4.59 -23.61 30.21
N ALA A 162 4.63 -24.65 29.39
CA ALA A 162 3.44 -25.38 28.96
C ALA A 162 2.91 -26.27 30.09
N TYR A 163 1.60 -26.25 30.30
CA TYR A 163 0.90 -27.17 31.21
C TYR A 163 0.07 -28.15 30.39
N LEU A 164 0.40 -29.43 30.49
CA LEU A 164 -0.11 -30.49 29.65
C LEU A 164 -0.86 -31.55 30.47
N ARG A 165 -1.79 -32.22 29.81
CA ARG A 165 -2.38 -33.50 30.25
C ARG A 165 -2.23 -34.50 29.13
N ASP A 166 -1.54 -35.60 29.41
CA ASP A 166 -1.24 -36.65 28.43
C ASP A 166 -0.61 -36.09 27.13
N GLY A 167 0.31 -35.13 27.28
CA GLY A 167 0.99 -34.44 26.18
C GLY A 167 0.16 -33.35 25.49
N GLN A 168 -1.11 -33.17 25.85
CA GLN A 168 -2.01 -32.18 25.25
C GLN A 168 -2.07 -30.90 26.11
N PRO A 169 -1.97 -29.69 25.53
CA PRO A 169 -2.17 -28.45 26.25
C PRO A 169 -3.53 -28.39 26.95
N LEU A 170 -3.56 -27.94 28.19
CA LEU A 170 -4.81 -27.66 28.88
C LEU A 170 -5.52 -26.45 28.22
N PRO A 171 -6.86 -26.47 28.05
CA PRO A 171 -7.58 -25.33 27.50
C PRO A 171 -7.36 -24.09 28.38
N ALA A 172 -6.66 -23.09 27.84
CA ALA A 172 -6.51 -21.80 28.49
C ALA A 172 -7.77 -20.97 28.26
N SER A 173 -8.22 -20.20 29.26
CA SER A 173 -9.14 -19.10 28.97
C SER A 173 -8.43 -18.12 28.02
N GLY A 174 -9.18 -17.37 27.20
CA GLY A 174 -8.56 -16.38 26.30
C GLY A 174 -7.61 -15.42 27.06
N ARG A 175 -7.97 -15.04 28.29
CA ARG A 175 -7.11 -14.21 29.15
C ARG A 175 -5.80 -14.89 29.54
N ASP A 176 -5.82 -16.18 29.83
CA ASP A 176 -4.63 -16.94 30.22
C ASP A 176 -3.72 -17.17 29.01
N TYR A 177 -4.29 -17.42 27.83
CA TYR A 177 -3.55 -17.50 26.58
C TYR A 177 -2.75 -16.21 26.31
N TYR A 178 -3.38 -15.03 26.36
CA TYR A 178 -2.65 -13.77 26.15
C TYR A 178 -1.60 -13.49 27.25
N ALA A 179 -1.73 -14.08 28.43
CA ALA A 179 -0.74 -13.92 29.49
C ALA A 179 0.57 -14.70 29.20
N THR A 180 0.53 -15.77 28.40
CA THR A 180 1.71 -16.59 28.06
C THR A 180 2.54 -16.02 26.90
N LEU A 181 1.97 -15.10 26.12
CA LEU A 181 2.67 -14.45 25.01
C LEU A 181 3.77 -13.48 25.51
N PRO A 182 4.87 -13.27 24.76
CA PRO A 182 5.87 -12.25 25.07
C PRO A 182 5.28 -10.83 25.09
N SER A 183 5.89 -9.91 25.85
CA SER A 183 5.49 -8.47 25.88
C SER A 183 6.55 -7.60 25.20
N PRO A 184 6.17 -6.61 24.36
CA PRO A 184 4.80 -6.35 23.90
C PRO A 184 4.29 -7.52 23.04
N MET A 185 2.98 -7.75 23.10
CA MET A 185 2.34 -8.67 22.19
C MET A 185 2.29 -7.99 20.81
N VAL A 186 2.50 -8.75 19.75
CA VAL A 186 2.42 -8.23 18.37
C VAL A 186 1.33 -9.00 17.64
N ALA A 187 0.40 -8.29 17.00
CA ALA A 187 -0.54 -8.84 16.04
C ALA A 187 -0.22 -8.31 14.65
N ALA A 188 -0.44 -9.12 13.64
CA ALA A 188 -0.27 -8.74 12.25
C ALA A 188 -1.62 -8.87 11.53
N THR A 189 -1.99 -7.83 10.79
CA THR A 189 -3.28 -7.73 10.11
C THR A 189 -3.07 -7.40 8.64
N ALA A 190 -3.79 -8.09 7.76
CA ALA A 190 -3.78 -7.84 6.33
C ALA A 190 -4.87 -6.84 5.95
N LEU A 191 -4.47 -5.73 5.31
CA LEU A 191 -5.38 -4.85 4.59
C LEU A 191 -5.39 -5.28 3.13
N ILE A 192 -6.37 -6.11 2.77
CA ILE A 192 -6.56 -6.63 1.42
C ILE A 192 -7.55 -5.74 0.68
N THR A 193 -7.19 -5.29 -0.52
CA THR A 193 -8.11 -4.57 -1.42
C THR A 193 -8.45 -5.39 -2.66
N ASP A 194 -9.47 -4.99 -3.42
CA ASP A 194 -9.72 -5.45 -4.78
C ASP A 194 -9.29 -4.40 -5.82
N GLU A 195 -9.56 -4.65 -7.10
CA GLU A 195 -9.25 -3.69 -8.19
C GLU A 195 -10.11 -2.41 -8.14
N GLN A 196 -11.25 -2.46 -7.45
CA GLN A 196 -12.18 -1.35 -7.27
C GLN A 196 -11.85 -0.52 -6.02
N GLY A 197 -10.90 -0.95 -5.20
CA GLY A 197 -10.49 -0.30 -3.97
C GLY A 197 -11.37 -0.62 -2.76
N GLN A 198 -12.24 -1.64 -2.86
CA GLN A 198 -12.99 -2.16 -1.72
C GLN A 198 -12.04 -2.95 -0.80
N VAL A 199 -12.33 -2.98 0.49
CA VAL A 199 -11.56 -3.67 1.54
C VAL A 199 -12.24 -4.99 1.88
N LEU A 200 -11.47 -6.07 1.99
CA LEU A 200 -11.95 -7.35 2.49
C LEU A 200 -12.18 -7.29 4.00
N VAL A 201 -13.41 -7.55 4.42
CA VAL A 201 -13.82 -7.63 5.83
C VAL A 201 -14.35 -9.03 6.11
N LEU A 202 -13.84 -9.66 7.18
CA LEU A 202 -14.27 -10.98 7.63
C LEU A 202 -15.46 -10.85 8.57
N GLU A 203 -16.41 -11.76 8.48
CA GLU A 203 -17.42 -12.01 9.50
C GLU A 203 -17.05 -13.31 10.22
N HIS A 204 -16.67 -13.23 11.49
CA HIS A 204 -16.27 -14.37 12.30
C HIS A 204 -17.48 -15.09 12.91
N THR A 205 -17.29 -16.34 13.31
CA THR A 205 -18.29 -17.15 14.03
C THR A 205 -18.43 -16.71 15.50
N TYR A 206 -17.46 -15.97 16.03
CA TYR A 206 -17.45 -15.37 17.36
C TYR A 206 -17.59 -13.84 17.32
N GLN A 207 -17.63 -13.21 18.49
CA GLN A 207 -17.67 -11.75 18.65
C GLN A 207 -16.36 -11.22 19.24
N HIS A 208 -15.90 -10.09 18.72
CA HIS A 208 -14.80 -9.33 19.30
C HIS A 208 -15.22 -8.63 20.61
N SER A 209 -14.27 -8.00 21.30
CA SER A 209 -14.47 -7.42 22.63
C SER A 209 -15.56 -6.34 22.72
N ASP A 210 -15.93 -5.72 21.60
CA ASP A 210 -16.99 -4.72 21.48
C ASP A 210 -18.34 -5.31 21.01
N GLY A 211 -18.42 -6.63 20.86
CA GLY A 211 -19.61 -7.35 20.40
C GLY A 211 -19.75 -7.46 18.88
N SER A 212 -18.85 -6.83 18.10
CA SER A 212 -18.88 -6.94 16.64
C SER A 212 -18.39 -8.32 16.18
N PRO A 213 -19.05 -8.98 15.19
CA PRO A 213 -18.54 -10.19 14.57
C PRO A 213 -17.54 -9.88 13.44
N TYR A 214 -17.27 -8.61 13.14
CA TYR A 214 -16.46 -8.23 11.97
C TYR A 214 -15.00 -7.98 12.33
N GLY A 215 -14.10 -8.46 11.48
CA GLY A 215 -12.65 -8.34 11.63
C GLY A 215 -11.94 -8.16 10.29
N LEU A 216 -10.63 -7.96 10.36
CA LEU A 216 -9.74 -8.06 9.21
C LEU A 216 -8.94 -9.36 9.32
N PRO A 217 -8.48 -9.94 8.20
CA PRO A 217 -7.64 -11.11 8.28
C PRO A 217 -6.37 -10.85 9.08
N GLY A 218 -6.00 -11.78 9.96
CA GLY A 218 -4.80 -11.67 10.78
C GLY A 218 -4.94 -12.12 12.23
N GLY A 219 -3.81 -12.24 12.89
CA GLY A 219 -3.73 -12.78 14.24
C GLY A 219 -2.42 -12.47 14.95
N MET A 220 -2.14 -13.24 16.00
CA MET A 220 -0.97 -13.02 16.86
C MET A 220 0.31 -13.50 16.17
N VAL A 221 1.35 -12.67 16.22
CA VAL A 221 2.68 -13.04 15.72
C VAL A 221 3.32 -14.04 16.67
N LEU A 222 3.71 -15.20 16.13
CA LEU A 222 4.39 -16.24 16.88
C LEU A 222 5.87 -15.88 17.14
N ALA A 223 6.46 -16.47 18.17
CA ALA A 223 7.81 -16.10 18.61
C ALA A 223 8.94 -16.40 17.60
N HIS A 224 8.67 -17.17 16.55
CA HIS A 224 9.64 -17.62 15.55
C HIS A 224 9.36 -17.08 14.15
N GLU A 225 8.42 -16.14 14.02
CA GLU A 225 8.06 -15.52 12.75
C GLU A 225 8.15 -13.99 12.85
N SER A 226 8.34 -13.33 11.71
CA SER A 226 8.15 -11.89 11.59
C SER A 226 6.66 -11.55 11.47
N ALA A 227 6.27 -10.30 11.72
CA ALA A 227 4.88 -9.88 11.58
C ALA A 227 4.33 -10.08 10.14
N ALA A 228 5.18 -9.91 9.12
CA ALA A 228 4.78 -10.19 7.74
C ALA A 228 4.54 -11.70 7.49
N GLN A 229 5.37 -12.57 8.08
CA GLN A 229 5.15 -14.02 8.02
C GLN A 229 3.88 -14.43 8.78
N GLY A 230 3.62 -13.83 9.94
CA GLY A 230 2.37 -14.03 10.68
C GLY A 230 1.15 -13.61 9.87
N ALA A 231 1.17 -12.43 9.24
CA ALA A 231 0.09 -12.02 8.33
C ALA A 231 -0.11 -13.00 7.17
N ALA A 232 0.97 -13.52 6.58
CA ALA A 232 0.87 -14.50 5.50
C ALA A 232 0.25 -15.82 5.96
N ARG A 233 0.67 -16.31 7.14
CA ARG A 233 0.12 -17.53 7.76
C ARG A 233 -1.38 -17.38 8.02
N GLU A 234 -1.79 -16.28 8.64
CA GLU A 234 -3.20 -16.04 9.00
C GLU A 234 -4.08 -15.91 7.74
N ILE A 235 -3.57 -15.26 6.67
CA ILE A 235 -4.27 -15.24 5.36
C ILE A 235 -4.49 -16.65 4.83
N ASP A 236 -3.50 -17.54 4.91
CA ASP A 236 -3.64 -18.92 4.44
C ASP A 236 -4.60 -19.73 5.33
N GLU A 237 -4.48 -19.60 6.66
CA GLU A 237 -5.34 -20.30 7.62
C GLU A 237 -6.82 -19.90 7.47
N GLU A 238 -7.10 -18.59 7.42
CA GLU A 238 -8.46 -18.03 7.38
C GLU A 238 -9.08 -18.08 5.97
N LEU A 239 -8.29 -17.89 4.90
CA LEU A 239 -8.80 -17.71 3.52
C LEU A 239 -8.33 -18.77 2.51
N GLY A 240 -7.39 -19.64 2.87
CA GLY A 240 -6.92 -20.74 2.02
C GLY A 240 -6.25 -20.28 0.72
N LEU A 241 -5.60 -19.10 0.74
CA LEU A 241 -5.02 -18.47 -0.45
C LEU A 241 -3.56 -18.89 -0.72
N GLY A 242 -2.94 -19.70 0.13
CA GLY A 242 -1.54 -20.08 0.02
C GLY A 242 -0.59 -18.91 0.22
N GLU A 243 0.58 -18.95 -0.43
CA GLU A 243 1.55 -17.86 -0.39
C GLU A 243 1.05 -16.62 -1.14
N VAL A 244 0.41 -15.72 -0.40
CA VAL A 244 0.09 -14.37 -0.87
C VAL A 244 1.23 -13.42 -0.48
N PRO A 245 1.80 -12.65 -1.42
CA PRO A 245 2.81 -11.65 -1.10
C PRO A 245 2.27 -10.60 -0.13
N VAL A 246 2.71 -10.67 1.13
CA VAL A 246 2.48 -9.61 2.11
C VAL A 246 3.38 -8.44 1.74
N GLY A 247 2.75 -7.33 1.37
CA GLY A 247 3.41 -6.13 0.87
C GLY A 247 3.91 -5.22 1.99
N ARG A 248 3.90 -3.91 1.70
CA ARG A 248 4.43 -2.89 2.61
C ARG A 248 3.70 -2.84 3.96
N LEU A 249 4.43 -2.49 5.01
CA LEU A 249 3.83 -2.03 6.27
C LEU A 249 3.10 -0.70 6.02
N LEU A 250 1.86 -0.61 6.49
CA LEU A 250 0.98 0.54 6.33
C LEU A 250 0.74 1.28 7.63
N ALA A 251 0.58 0.57 8.74
CA ALA A 251 0.38 1.19 10.04
C ALA A 251 0.97 0.35 11.17
N VAL A 252 1.43 1.03 12.22
CA VAL A 252 1.73 0.44 13.52
C VAL A 252 0.85 1.13 14.54
N ASP A 253 -0.02 0.36 15.20
CA ASP A 253 -0.90 0.84 16.26
C ASP A 253 -0.47 0.27 17.61
N SER A 254 0.02 1.14 18.49
CA SER A 254 0.43 0.78 19.84
C SER A 254 -0.72 0.97 20.84
N ALA A 255 -0.80 0.08 21.82
CA ALA A 255 -1.72 0.18 22.94
C ALA A 255 -1.00 -0.24 24.23
N GLY A 256 -0.76 0.70 25.15
CA GLY A 256 0.09 0.46 26.33
C GLY A 256 -0.42 -0.61 27.30
N THR A 257 -1.74 -0.72 27.48
CA THR A 257 -2.38 -1.83 28.20
C THR A 257 -3.74 -2.13 27.57
N ASN A 258 -3.95 -3.36 27.11
CA ASN A 258 -5.24 -3.84 26.65
C ASN A 258 -6.06 -4.50 27.78
N ILE A 259 -7.23 -5.07 27.46
CA ILE A 259 -8.10 -5.77 28.42
C ILE A 259 -7.41 -6.97 29.11
N HIS A 260 -6.30 -7.46 28.56
CA HIS A 260 -5.49 -8.54 29.11
C HIS A 260 -4.33 -8.02 29.99
N GLY A 261 -4.22 -6.70 30.20
CA GLY A 261 -3.20 -6.09 31.04
C GLY A 261 -1.80 -6.05 30.42
N ARG A 262 -1.71 -6.17 29.10
CA ARG A 262 -0.45 -6.25 28.36
C ARG A 262 -0.40 -5.20 27.26
N ALA A 263 0.80 -4.74 26.93
CA ALA A 263 1.02 -3.90 25.76
C ALA A 263 0.76 -4.71 24.48
N LEU A 264 0.11 -4.11 23.49
CA LEU A 264 -0.16 -4.70 22.19
C LEU A 264 0.30 -3.73 21.09
N GLU A 265 1.01 -4.25 20.11
CA GLU A 265 1.30 -3.59 18.85
C GLU A 265 0.57 -4.32 17.73
N VAL A 266 -0.18 -3.58 16.91
CA VAL A 266 -0.84 -4.14 15.72
C VAL A 266 -0.18 -3.55 14.49
N GLN A 267 0.40 -4.43 13.66
CA GLN A 267 1.04 -4.07 12.41
C GLN A 267 0.10 -4.40 11.25
N VAL A 268 -0.22 -3.39 10.44
CA VAL A 268 -1.13 -3.53 9.30
C VAL A 268 -0.32 -3.55 8.02
N PHE A 269 -0.46 -4.60 7.21
CA PHE A 269 0.26 -4.76 5.95
C PHE A 269 -0.66 -4.61 4.76
N ALA A 270 -0.16 -4.00 3.69
CA ALA A 270 -0.83 -4.00 2.40
C ALA A 270 -0.73 -5.38 1.78
N VAL A 271 -1.85 -5.92 1.32
CA VAL A 271 -1.87 -7.10 0.46
C VAL A 271 -2.59 -6.68 -0.81
N GLY A 272 -1.94 -6.93 -1.96
CA GLY A 272 -2.32 -6.34 -3.25
C GLY A 272 -3.77 -6.59 -3.65
N PRO A 273 -4.27 -5.92 -4.71
CA PRO A 273 -5.57 -6.24 -5.24
C PRO A 273 -5.61 -7.74 -5.57
N LEU A 274 -6.49 -8.50 -4.90
CA LEU A 274 -6.64 -9.91 -5.21
C LEU A 274 -7.20 -10.06 -6.62
N SER A 275 -6.61 -10.94 -7.42
CA SER A 275 -7.16 -11.27 -8.74
C SER A 275 -8.53 -11.94 -8.60
N PRO A 276 -9.42 -11.82 -9.59
CA PRO A 276 -10.72 -12.50 -9.56
C PRO A 276 -10.62 -14.00 -9.29
N GLN A 277 -9.56 -14.65 -9.79
CA GLN A 277 -9.30 -16.07 -9.57
C GLN A 277 -8.95 -16.40 -8.10
N GLN A 278 -8.16 -15.55 -7.44
CA GLN A 278 -7.89 -15.69 -6.01
C GLN A 278 -9.16 -15.49 -5.18
N VAL A 279 -9.99 -14.52 -5.56
CA VAL A 279 -11.26 -14.26 -4.87
C VAL A 279 -12.21 -15.46 -4.96
N GLU A 280 -12.34 -16.10 -6.13
CA GLU A 280 -13.14 -17.32 -6.31
C GLU A 280 -12.51 -18.55 -5.61
N GLY A 281 -11.19 -18.54 -5.44
CA GLY A 281 -10.40 -19.58 -4.80
C GLY A 281 -10.50 -19.63 -3.28
N MET A 282 -10.98 -18.58 -2.60
CA MET A 282 -11.00 -18.49 -1.13
C MET A 282 -11.76 -19.64 -0.46
N ARG A 283 -11.21 -20.19 0.62
CA ARG A 283 -11.82 -21.25 1.44
C ARG A 283 -11.62 -20.93 2.93
N PHE A 284 -12.66 -21.09 3.73
CA PHE A 284 -12.60 -20.84 5.18
C PHE A 284 -12.18 -22.13 5.88
N THR A 285 -10.88 -22.27 6.09
CA THR A 285 -10.23 -23.55 6.42
C THR A 285 -10.29 -23.90 7.91
N ASP A 286 -10.30 -22.88 8.77
CA ASP A 286 -10.23 -23.00 10.23
C ASP A 286 -11.60 -23.09 10.93
N GLY A 287 -12.69 -22.73 10.23
CA GLY A 287 -14.04 -22.64 10.78
C GLY A 287 -14.33 -21.38 11.61
N GLU A 288 -13.38 -20.46 11.72
CA GLU A 288 -13.54 -19.17 12.40
C GLU A 288 -14.25 -18.15 11.53
N VAL A 289 -14.05 -18.21 10.21
CA VAL A 289 -14.67 -17.29 9.25
C VAL A 289 -16.03 -17.84 8.76
N ARG A 290 -17.10 -17.06 8.96
CA ARG A 290 -18.45 -17.35 8.46
C ARG A 290 -18.63 -16.85 7.03
N ALA A 291 -18.17 -15.63 6.73
CA ALA A 291 -18.34 -14.98 5.45
C ALA A 291 -17.27 -13.90 5.24
N VAL A 292 -17.11 -13.48 3.98
CA VAL A 292 -16.29 -12.32 3.61
C VAL A 292 -17.14 -11.27 2.91
N HIS A 293 -16.79 -10.00 3.11
CA HIS A 293 -17.50 -8.86 2.56
C HIS A 293 -16.50 -7.90 1.90
N TRP A 294 -16.69 -7.59 0.62
CA TRP A 294 -15.97 -6.51 -0.06
C TRP A 294 -16.73 -5.21 0.14
N LEU A 295 -16.16 -4.31 0.94
CA LEU A 295 -16.83 -3.09 1.38
C LEU A 295 -16.06 -1.86 0.96
N MET A 296 -16.76 -0.78 0.62
CA MET A 296 -16.07 0.51 0.50
C MET A 296 -15.43 0.89 1.84
N PRO A 297 -14.29 1.62 1.85
CA PRO A 297 -13.60 1.99 3.10
C PRO A 297 -14.51 2.61 4.16
N GLU A 298 -15.46 3.45 3.74
CA GLU A 298 -16.43 4.12 4.60
C GLU A 298 -17.45 3.15 5.20
N GLU A 299 -17.84 2.12 4.46
CA GLU A 299 -18.72 1.05 4.95
C GLU A 299 -17.98 0.12 5.91
N ALA A 300 -16.73 -0.22 5.60
CA ALA A 300 -15.85 -1.00 6.47
C ALA A 300 -15.64 -0.30 7.81
N LEU A 301 -15.41 1.03 7.81
CA LEU A 301 -15.28 1.85 9.02
C LEU A 301 -16.51 1.74 9.94
N VAL A 302 -17.72 1.58 9.38
CA VAL A 302 -18.97 1.49 10.15
C VAL A 302 -19.21 0.08 10.69
N ARG A 303 -18.77 -0.98 9.98
CA ARG A 303 -19.01 -2.38 10.39
C ARG A 303 -17.94 -2.93 11.32
N LEU A 304 -16.69 -2.54 11.10
CA LEU A 304 -15.56 -2.99 11.91
C LEU A 304 -15.62 -2.39 13.32
N PRO A 305 -15.02 -3.07 14.31
CA PRO A 305 -14.64 -2.44 15.57
C PRO A 305 -13.97 -1.09 15.35
N GLU A 306 -14.30 -0.09 16.17
CA GLU A 306 -13.85 1.30 15.99
C GLU A 306 -12.34 1.38 15.71
N ARG A 307 -11.53 0.66 16.49
CA ARG A 307 -10.07 0.62 16.34
C ARG A 307 -9.63 -0.02 15.03
N ALA A 308 -10.27 -1.11 14.61
CA ALA A 308 -9.95 -1.76 13.34
C ALA A 308 -10.32 -0.86 12.16
N GLY A 309 -11.49 -0.21 12.20
CA GLY A 309 -11.89 0.78 11.19
C GLY A 309 -10.93 1.96 11.10
N LEU A 310 -10.47 2.51 12.23
CA LEU A 310 -9.46 3.57 12.24
C LEU A 310 -8.13 3.13 11.63
N ARG A 311 -7.69 1.89 11.89
CA ARG A 311 -6.50 1.29 11.25
C ARG A 311 -6.66 1.13 9.75
N VAL A 312 -7.82 0.69 9.26
CA VAL A 312 -8.13 0.63 7.82
C VAL A 312 -7.93 2.00 7.18
N MET A 313 -8.59 3.02 7.73
CA MET A 313 -8.50 4.37 7.17
C MET A 313 -7.08 4.94 7.20
N ALA A 314 -6.34 4.70 8.29
CA ALA A 314 -4.94 5.10 8.39
C ALA A 314 -4.06 4.34 7.38
N GLY A 315 -4.28 3.03 7.23
CA GLY A 315 -3.54 2.18 6.31
C GLY A 315 -3.77 2.54 4.84
N LEU A 316 -5.02 2.81 4.44
CA LEU A 316 -5.33 3.28 3.09
C LEU A 316 -4.68 4.64 2.78
N ARG A 317 -4.70 5.58 3.74
CA ARG A 317 -3.98 6.85 3.60
C ARG A 317 -2.46 6.65 3.52
N ALA A 318 -1.92 5.69 4.26
CA ALA A 318 -0.51 5.33 4.22
C ALA A 318 -0.12 4.75 2.86
N LEU A 319 -0.96 3.86 2.31
CA LEU A 319 -0.80 3.28 0.98
C LEU A 319 -0.78 4.37 -0.09
N ALA A 320 -1.76 5.28 -0.05
CA ALA A 320 -1.87 6.39 -0.99
C ALA A 320 -0.69 7.38 -0.89
N ALA A 321 -0.25 7.73 0.32
CA ALA A 321 0.76 8.77 0.54
C ALA A 321 2.21 8.24 0.56
N GLY A 322 2.42 6.93 0.40
CA GLY A 322 3.76 6.35 0.43
C GLY A 322 4.39 6.24 1.83
N GLY A 323 3.67 6.57 2.91
CA GLY A 323 4.18 6.58 4.30
C GLY A 323 3.76 5.37 5.14
N VAL A 324 4.09 5.40 6.44
CA VAL A 324 3.59 4.44 7.45
C VAL A 324 2.87 5.22 8.55
N ALA A 325 1.63 4.85 8.87
CA ALA A 325 0.86 5.45 9.94
C ALA A 325 1.39 5.03 11.31
N HIS A 326 1.70 5.99 12.18
CA HIS A 326 2.03 5.72 13.58
C HIS A 326 0.82 6.08 14.44
N LEU A 327 0.20 5.08 15.04
CA LEU A 327 -1.04 5.21 15.79
C LEU A 327 -0.82 4.84 17.27
N ASP A 328 -1.56 5.52 18.16
CA ASP A 328 -1.75 5.12 19.55
C ASP A 328 -3.26 4.97 19.76
N HIS A 329 -3.69 3.77 20.12
CA HIS A 329 -5.10 3.40 20.26
C HIS A 329 -5.97 3.75 19.04
N GLY A 330 -5.44 3.57 17.84
CA GLY A 330 -6.09 3.88 16.56
C GLY A 330 -5.99 5.34 16.13
N VAL A 331 -5.41 6.22 16.96
CA VAL A 331 -5.30 7.66 16.68
C VAL A 331 -3.90 8.00 16.19
N ALA A 332 -3.79 8.69 15.06
CA ALA A 332 -2.51 9.12 14.51
C ALA A 332 -1.77 10.10 15.43
N GLN A 333 -0.50 9.81 15.71
CA GLN A 333 0.32 10.57 16.65
C GLN A 333 1.13 11.68 15.98
N ILE A 334 1.54 12.70 16.77
CA ILE A 334 2.57 13.67 16.34
C ILE A 334 3.82 12.87 15.95
N GLY A 335 4.36 13.09 14.74
CA GLY A 335 5.40 12.21 14.19
C GLY A 335 4.91 11.34 13.04
N SER A 336 3.61 11.07 12.95
CA SER A 336 3.06 10.24 11.88
C SER A 336 3.07 11.01 10.55
N PRO A 337 3.65 10.45 9.46
CA PRO A 337 3.64 11.10 8.16
C PRO A 337 2.22 11.20 7.56
N VAL A 338 1.32 10.31 7.98
CA VAL A 338 -0.02 10.13 7.42
C VAL A 338 -1.09 10.06 8.52
N GLY A 339 -2.36 10.15 8.15
CA GLY A 339 -3.49 9.99 9.07
C GLY A 339 -3.86 11.23 9.91
N ILE A 340 -3.07 12.31 9.87
CA ILE A 340 -3.37 13.58 10.56
C ILE A 340 -3.93 14.61 9.57
N PRO A 341 -5.16 15.15 9.77
CA PRO A 341 -5.71 16.24 8.97
C PRO A 341 -4.82 17.48 8.97
N ALA A 342 -4.77 18.22 7.86
CA ALA A 342 -3.88 19.38 7.69
C ALA A 342 -4.03 20.44 8.79
N ALA A 343 -5.27 20.78 9.15
CA ALA A 343 -5.55 21.75 10.22
C ALA A 343 -5.03 21.28 11.59
N ARG A 344 -5.23 20.00 11.91
CA ARG A 344 -4.74 19.40 13.16
C ARG A 344 -3.22 19.33 13.19
N ARG A 345 -2.60 19.01 12.05
CA ARG A 345 -1.14 19.00 11.90
C ARG A 345 -0.56 20.39 12.17
N ALA A 346 -1.12 21.43 11.55
CA ALA A 346 -0.72 22.82 11.77
C ALA A 346 -0.86 23.24 13.25
N GLU A 347 -1.94 22.85 13.92
CA GLU A 347 -2.13 23.11 15.36
C GLU A 347 -1.04 22.44 16.21
N LEU A 348 -0.70 21.18 15.92
CA LEU A 348 0.31 20.42 16.64
C LEU A 348 1.72 20.99 16.43
N GLU A 349 2.01 21.46 15.22
CA GLU A 349 3.27 22.10 14.84
C GLU A 349 3.44 23.49 15.50
N ALA A 350 2.35 24.21 15.77
CA ALA A 350 2.39 25.54 16.37
C ALA A 350 2.66 25.56 17.90
N ARG A 351 2.71 24.41 18.57
CA ARG A 351 2.89 24.33 20.03
C ARG A 351 4.34 24.62 20.45
N PRO A 352 4.59 25.35 21.56
CA PRO A 352 5.93 25.52 22.12
C PRO A 352 6.55 24.16 22.49
N GLY A 353 7.76 23.87 22.01
CA GLY A 353 8.36 22.53 22.06
C GLY A 353 7.96 21.61 20.90
N GLY A 354 7.45 22.19 19.80
CA GLY A 354 7.05 21.49 18.58
C GLY A 354 8.15 20.67 17.90
N VAL A 355 7.76 20.01 16.82
CA VAL A 355 8.57 19.02 16.13
C VAL A 355 9.84 19.64 15.53
N ALA A 356 10.99 18.99 15.71
CA ALA A 356 12.27 19.51 15.21
C ALA A 356 12.21 19.70 13.67
N PRO A 357 12.95 20.66 13.09
CA PRO A 357 12.86 20.96 11.65
C PRO A 357 13.09 19.76 10.72
N ARG A 358 13.95 18.82 11.11
CA ARG A 358 14.18 17.57 10.36
C ARG A 358 12.96 16.66 10.39
N ASP A 359 12.38 16.47 11.56
CA ASP A 359 11.18 15.66 11.76
C ASP A 359 9.99 16.29 11.04
N HIS A 360 9.90 17.63 11.01
CA HIS A 360 8.88 18.36 10.24
C HIS A 360 8.90 17.96 8.77
N ILE A 361 10.06 17.95 8.13
CA ILE A 361 10.21 17.55 6.71
C ILE A 361 9.90 16.06 6.50
N ALA A 362 10.34 15.21 7.43
CA ALA A 362 10.16 13.75 7.36
C ALA A 362 8.67 13.35 7.41
N MET A 363 7.85 14.09 8.15
CA MET A 363 6.41 13.83 8.25
C MET A 363 5.59 14.35 7.08
N ARG A 364 6.11 15.25 6.23
CA ARG A 364 5.29 15.84 5.15
C ARG A 364 4.91 14.78 4.12
N PRO A 365 3.66 14.78 3.62
CA PRO A 365 3.31 14.00 2.44
C PRO A 365 4.31 14.25 1.32
N LYS A 366 4.70 13.17 0.63
CA LYS A 366 5.55 13.23 -0.55
C LYS A 366 4.69 12.95 -1.77
N ASN A 367 5.01 13.61 -2.86
CA ASN A 367 4.38 13.33 -4.15
C ASN A 367 5.35 12.50 -4.98
N VAL A 368 4.81 11.66 -5.85
CA VAL A 368 5.61 10.99 -6.87
C VAL A 368 5.97 12.04 -7.92
N ALA A 369 7.19 12.00 -8.45
CA ALA A 369 7.58 12.81 -9.59
C ALA A 369 7.83 11.87 -10.77
N THR A 370 7.32 12.25 -11.94
CA THR A 370 7.56 11.53 -13.20
C THR A 370 7.94 12.50 -14.29
N ALA A 371 8.59 12.00 -15.33
CA ALA A 371 8.93 12.79 -16.49
C ALA A 371 8.48 12.08 -17.77
N MET A 372 7.84 12.82 -18.66
CA MET A 372 7.42 12.34 -19.98
C MET A 372 8.06 13.17 -21.08
N VAL A 373 8.24 12.57 -22.26
CA VAL A 373 8.86 13.23 -23.41
C VAL A 373 7.93 13.17 -24.61
N LEU A 374 7.65 14.33 -25.21
CA LEU A 374 6.83 14.46 -26.41
C LEU A 374 7.74 14.53 -27.64
N PHE A 375 7.79 13.45 -28.41
CA PHE A 375 8.41 13.45 -29.74
C PHE A 375 7.36 13.55 -30.84
N THR A 376 7.73 14.18 -31.95
CA THR A 376 6.97 14.03 -33.20
C THR A 376 7.86 13.52 -34.32
N ASP A 377 7.27 13.08 -35.42
CA ASP A 377 7.98 12.97 -36.69
C ASP A 377 7.91 14.28 -37.48
N ARG A 378 8.52 14.30 -38.68
CA ARG A 378 8.48 15.43 -39.61
C ARG A 378 7.07 15.81 -40.09
N ARG A 379 6.08 14.95 -39.90
CA ARG A 379 4.68 15.17 -40.28
C ARG A 379 3.84 15.68 -39.09
N GLY A 380 4.46 15.93 -37.94
CA GLY A 380 3.78 16.38 -36.72
C GLY A 380 3.05 15.27 -35.97
N ARG A 381 3.20 14.00 -36.36
CA ARG A 381 2.58 12.87 -35.66
C ARG A 381 3.32 12.60 -34.36
N VAL A 382 2.61 12.30 -33.28
CA VAL A 382 3.14 12.10 -31.92
C VAL A 382 3.57 10.65 -31.72
N LEU A 383 4.74 10.44 -31.12
CA LEU A 383 5.19 9.11 -30.70
C LEU A 383 4.45 8.65 -29.43
N ILE A 384 3.83 7.49 -29.51
CA ILE A 384 3.15 6.81 -28.39
C ILE A 384 3.67 5.37 -28.27
N VAL A 385 3.66 4.82 -27.05
CA VAL A 385 4.10 3.45 -26.73
C VAL A 385 2.99 2.64 -26.04
N LYS A 386 2.98 1.33 -26.26
CA LYS A 386 1.99 0.39 -25.73
C LYS A 386 2.64 -0.62 -24.78
N PRO A 387 2.25 -0.69 -23.50
CA PRO A 387 2.85 -1.61 -22.53
C PRO A 387 2.36 -3.06 -22.68
N VAL A 388 3.17 -4.04 -22.27
CA VAL A 388 2.88 -5.49 -22.36
C VAL A 388 1.92 -6.01 -21.28
N HIS A 389 1.89 -5.41 -20.07
CA HIS A 389 1.26 -6.02 -18.87
C HIS A 389 0.30 -5.14 -18.05
N ARG A 390 -0.20 -4.00 -18.56
CA ARG A 390 -1.29 -3.29 -17.86
C ARG A 390 -2.65 -3.76 -18.37
N SER A 391 -3.52 -4.14 -17.43
CA SER A 391 -4.92 -4.57 -17.63
C SER A 391 -5.79 -3.59 -18.45
N ALA A 392 -5.32 -2.35 -18.62
CA ALA A 392 -5.82 -1.43 -19.63
C ALA A 392 -4.81 -1.35 -20.79
N ALA A 393 -5.05 -2.09 -21.88
CA ALA A 393 -4.29 -2.06 -23.13
C ALA A 393 -4.42 -0.70 -23.86
N ARG A 394 -3.96 0.39 -23.23
CA ARG A 394 -4.04 1.77 -23.75
C ARG A 394 -2.65 2.35 -23.92
N TRP A 395 -2.52 3.18 -24.94
CA TRP A 395 -1.26 3.81 -25.32
C TRP A 395 -0.92 4.97 -24.38
N ILE A 396 0.37 5.20 -24.17
CA ILE A 396 0.92 6.27 -23.34
C ILE A 396 2.09 6.98 -24.03
N MET A 397 2.61 8.01 -23.38
CA MET A 397 3.80 8.74 -23.81
C MET A 397 5.05 8.05 -23.22
N PRO A 398 6.21 8.09 -23.92
CA PRO A 398 7.48 7.65 -23.34
C PRO A 398 7.84 8.44 -22.08
N GLY A 399 8.37 7.76 -21.07
CA GLY A 399 8.75 8.35 -19.80
C GLY A 399 8.34 7.54 -18.56
N GLY A 400 8.88 7.93 -17.42
CA GLY A 400 8.74 7.17 -16.18
C GLY A 400 9.08 7.94 -14.91
N GLY A 401 9.41 7.18 -13.85
CA GLY A 401 9.64 7.66 -12.50
C GLY A 401 10.89 8.52 -12.38
N VAL A 402 10.87 9.50 -11.49
CA VAL A 402 12.08 10.23 -11.06
C VAL A 402 12.61 9.61 -9.78
N ASP A 403 13.84 9.11 -9.81
CA ASP A 403 14.55 8.55 -8.64
C ASP A 403 15.14 9.68 -7.79
N SER A 404 14.24 10.51 -7.26
CA SER A 404 14.60 11.75 -6.55
C SER A 404 15.38 11.52 -5.25
N ASP A 405 15.25 10.34 -4.64
CA ASP A 405 16.01 9.91 -3.47
C ASP A 405 17.49 9.64 -3.80
N ALA A 406 17.80 9.30 -5.05
CA ALA A 406 19.16 9.22 -5.58
C ALA A 406 19.68 10.59 -6.08
N GLY A 407 18.88 11.66 -5.98
CA GLY A 407 19.22 13.00 -6.48
C GLY A 407 19.00 13.18 -7.98
N GLU A 408 18.27 12.27 -8.65
CA GLU A 408 17.91 12.41 -10.05
C GLU A 408 16.97 13.61 -10.27
N SER A 409 17.27 14.46 -11.24
CA SER A 409 16.36 15.53 -11.68
C SER A 409 15.34 15.02 -12.71
N PRO A 410 14.15 15.64 -12.84
CA PRO A 410 13.15 15.20 -13.82
C PRO A 410 13.67 15.16 -15.27
N ARG A 411 14.59 16.05 -15.63
CA ARG A 411 15.24 16.05 -16.95
C ARG A 411 16.19 14.86 -17.15
N GLN A 412 16.90 14.46 -16.09
CA GLN A 412 17.75 13.28 -16.12
C GLN A 412 16.90 12.01 -16.24
N ALA A 413 15.80 11.92 -15.48
CA ALA A 413 14.83 10.85 -15.61
C ALA A 413 14.28 10.75 -17.04
N ALA A 414 13.82 11.86 -17.62
CA ALA A 414 13.38 11.89 -19.03
C ALA A 414 14.44 11.34 -19.99
N ALA A 415 15.71 11.70 -19.82
CA ALA A 415 16.80 11.20 -20.67
C ALA A 415 17.13 9.72 -20.43
N ARG A 416 17.02 9.26 -19.17
CA ARG A 416 17.19 7.84 -18.80
C ARG A 416 16.08 6.99 -19.40
N GLU A 417 14.83 7.37 -19.17
CA GLU A 417 13.64 6.67 -19.64
C GLU A 417 13.62 6.59 -21.17
N VAL A 418 13.94 7.67 -21.89
CA VAL A 418 14.06 7.63 -23.36
C VAL A 418 15.13 6.63 -23.83
N ARG A 419 16.25 6.53 -23.09
CA ARG A 419 17.30 5.55 -23.41
C ARG A 419 16.87 4.13 -23.11
N GLU A 420 16.19 3.90 -21.99
CA GLU A 420 15.73 2.58 -21.54
C GLU A 420 14.57 2.07 -22.40
N GLU A 421 13.56 2.90 -22.63
CA GLU A 421 12.32 2.52 -23.33
C GLU A 421 12.46 2.51 -24.85
N LEU A 422 13.22 3.46 -25.42
CA LEU A 422 13.34 3.64 -26.88
C LEU A 422 14.72 3.29 -27.42
N GLY A 423 15.75 3.13 -26.58
CA GLY A 423 17.12 2.92 -27.03
C GLY A 423 17.76 4.18 -27.63
N LEU A 424 17.19 5.37 -27.42
CA LEU A 424 17.66 6.62 -28.00
C LEU A 424 18.48 7.43 -26.99
N ASP A 425 19.61 8.00 -27.42
CA ASP A 425 20.42 8.91 -26.61
C ASP A 425 20.33 10.32 -27.21
N CYS A 426 19.32 11.08 -26.80
CA CYS A 426 19.04 12.42 -27.31
C CYS A 426 19.00 13.46 -26.19
N ALA A 427 19.31 14.71 -26.53
CA ALA A 427 19.14 15.83 -25.62
C ALA A 427 17.65 16.14 -25.41
N ILE A 428 17.21 16.15 -24.15
CA ILE A 428 15.84 16.55 -23.80
C ILE A 428 15.69 18.06 -23.94
N GLY A 429 14.71 18.51 -24.71
CA GLY A 429 14.43 19.91 -25.04
C GLY A 429 13.72 20.70 -23.93
N PRO A 430 13.11 21.85 -24.26
CA PRO A 430 12.42 22.70 -23.30
C PRO A 430 11.31 21.99 -22.50
N LEU A 431 11.01 22.52 -21.32
CA LEU A 431 9.86 22.09 -20.53
C LEU A 431 8.57 22.61 -21.18
N LEU A 432 7.63 21.71 -21.47
CA LEU A 432 6.31 22.04 -22.02
C LEU A 432 5.28 22.23 -20.91
N ALA A 433 5.30 21.38 -19.88
CA ALA A 433 4.37 21.49 -18.77
C ALA A 433 4.87 20.87 -17.46
N ILE A 434 4.36 21.37 -16.34
CA ILE A 434 4.36 20.68 -15.03
C ILE A 434 2.90 20.42 -14.68
N ASP A 435 2.52 19.15 -14.58
CA ASP A 435 1.14 18.75 -14.29
C ASP A 435 1.03 18.15 -12.89
N TRP A 436 0.18 18.75 -12.05
CA TRP A 436 -0.29 18.14 -10.82
C TRP A 436 -1.42 17.17 -11.14
N SER A 437 -1.11 15.87 -11.15
CA SER A 437 -2.11 14.82 -11.33
C SER A 437 -2.45 14.17 -9.99
N SER A 438 -3.74 14.11 -9.68
CA SER A 438 -4.23 13.41 -8.48
C SER A 438 -5.39 12.52 -8.87
N ALA A 439 -5.24 11.21 -8.67
CA ALA A 439 -6.29 10.23 -8.90
C ALA A 439 -6.41 9.36 -7.66
N HIS A 440 -7.26 9.74 -6.69
CA HIS A 440 -7.48 8.93 -5.50
C HIS A 440 -7.96 7.52 -5.90
N PRO A 441 -7.40 6.42 -5.36
CA PRO A 441 -6.49 6.33 -4.20
C PRO A 441 -4.99 6.37 -4.48
N ALA A 442 -4.55 6.67 -5.70
CA ALA A 442 -3.13 6.81 -6.02
C ALA A 442 -2.52 8.07 -5.37
N PRO A 443 -1.20 8.07 -5.07
CA PRO A 443 -0.48 9.26 -4.66
C PRO A 443 -0.68 10.40 -5.66
N ALA A 444 -0.63 11.63 -5.16
CA ALA A 444 -0.46 12.78 -6.04
C ALA A 444 0.88 12.67 -6.78
N GLU A 445 0.86 13.05 -8.04
CA GLU A 445 1.97 12.94 -8.98
C GLU A 445 2.25 14.31 -9.60
N VAL A 446 3.52 14.68 -9.67
CA VAL A 446 3.99 15.85 -10.42
C VAL A 446 4.66 15.34 -11.69
N VAL A 447 4.02 15.58 -12.84
CA VAL A 447 4.51 15.13 -14.14
C VAL A 447 5.22 16.27 -14.86
N TYR A 448 6.49 16.09 -15.19
CA TYR A 448 7.28 17.02 -16.00
C TYR A 448 7.22 16.58 -17.46
N ALA A 449 6.58 17.37 -18.33
CA ALA A 449 6.52 17.10 -19.75
C ALA A 449 7.57 17.92 -20.50
N TYR A 450 8.47 17.24 -21.22
CA TYR A 450 9.51 17.87 -22.02
C TYR A 450 9.27 17.67 -23.52
N ASP A 451 9.73 18.63 -24.31
CA ASP A 451 9.82 18.49 -25.76
C ASP A 451 11.02 17.60 -26.12
N GLY A 452 10.77 16.48 -26.78
CA GLY A 452 11.80 15.62 -27.36
C GLY A 452 12.24 16.06 -28.76
N GLY A 453 11.51 17.01 -29.36
CA GLY A 453 11.76 17.49 -30.71
C GLY A 453 11.16 16.59 -31.79
N VAL A 454 11.78 16.66 -32.98
CA VAL A 454 11.39 15.90 -34.17
C VAL A 454 12.36 14.76 -34.36
N LEU A 455 11.87 13.52 -34.33
CA LEU A 455 12.66 12.33 -34.63
C LEU A 455 12.79 12.15 -36.13
N GLU A 456 14.03 11.97 -36.58
CA GLU A 456 14.35 11.73 -37.97
C GLU A 456 14.16 10.26 -38.35
N GLU A 457 14.08 9.96 -39.66
CA GLU A 457 13.90 8.57 -40.12
C GLU A 457 14.98 7.62 -39.57
N ALA A 458 16.21 8.11 -39.39
CA ALA A 458 17.30 7.37 -38.78
C ALA A 458 17.05 7.07 -37.29
N ASP A 459 16.52 8.05 -36.54
CA ASP A 459 16.19 7.88 -35.12
C ASP A 459 15.03 6.91 -34.95
N ILE A 460 13.99 7.05 -35.78
CA ILE A 460 12.83 6.15 -35.79
C ILE A 460 13.28 4.71 -36.08
N ALA A 461 14.19 4.50 -37.04
CA ALA A 461 14.75 3.19 -37.34
C ALA A 461 15.67 2.64 -36.22
N ALA A 462 16.20 3.52 -35.37
CA ALA A 462 17.05 3.16 -34.24
C ALA A 462 16.25 2.76 -32.99
N ILE A 463 14.94 3.02 -32.94
CA ILE A 463 14.11 2.67 -31.77
C ILE A 463 14.21 1.17 -31.45
N ARG A 464 14.51 0.85 -30.19
CA ARG A 464 14.57 -0.52 -29.65
C ARG A 464 13.73 -0.57 -28.39
N LEU A 465 12.62 -1.30 -28.46
CA LEU A 465 11.70 -1.48 -27.34
C LEU A 465 12.11 -2.69 -26.49
N PRO A 466 12.27 -2.53 -25.17
CA PRO A 466 12.39 -3.67 -24.24
C PRO A 466 11.18 -4.61 -24.34
N PRO A 467 11.35 -5.89 -24.74
CA PRO A 467 10.23 -6.78 -25.04
C PRO A 467 9.43 -7.22 -23.80
N HIS A 468 9.96 -6.98 -22.59
CA HIS A 468 9.28 -7.26 -21.33
C HIS A 468 8.41 -6.09 -20.85
N GLU A 469 8.62 -4.88 -21.38
CA GLU A 469 7.88 -3.68 -20.97
C GLU A 469 6.93 -3.18 -22.07
N TRP A 470 7.39 -3.16 -23.33
CA TRP A 470 6.68 -2.52 -24.44
C TRP A 470 6.40 -3.48 -25.59
N GLU A 471 5.14 -3.51 -26.02
CA GLU A 471 4.66 -4.33 -27.13
C GLU A 471 4.92 -3.63 -28.48
N GLN A 472 4.67 -2.32 -28.52
CA GLN A 472 4.67 -1.56 -29.76
C GLN A 472 4.90 -0.06 -29.52
N CYS A 473 5.48 0.63 -30.52
CA CYS A 473 5.48 2.09 -30.63
C CYS A 473 4.82 2.53 -31.94
N GLN A 474 4.17 3.69 -31.94
CA GLN A 474 3.49 4.22 -33.13
C GLN A 474 3.57 5.75 -33.17
N PHE A 475 3.67 6.31 -34.38
CA PHE A 475 3.46 7.74 -34.62
C PHE A 475 2.02 7.98 -35.09
N MET A 476 1.30 8.85 -34.39
CA MET A 476 -0.13 9.07 -34.59
C MET A 476 -0.46 10.56 -34.73
N ALA A 477 -1.39 10.93 -35.62
CA ALA A 477 -1.80 12.33 -35.75
C ALA A 477 -2.56 12.80 -34.50
N ALA A 478 -2.51 14.10 -34.19
CA ALA A 478 -3.10 14.64 -32.96
C ALA A 478 -4.62 14.39 -32.89
N GLU A 479 -5.28 14.35 -34.04
CA GLU A 479 -6.72 14.11 -34.21
C GLU A 479 -7.11 12.64 -34.00
N GLU A 480 -6.15 11.73 -34.09
CA GLU A 480 -6.33 10.28 -33.92
C GLU A 480 -6.06 9.82 -32.47
N LEU A 481 -5.43 10.66 -31.65
CA LEU A 481 -5.13 10.36 -30.24
C LEU A 481 -6.39 10.13 -29.36
N PRO A 482 -7.53 10.83 -29.57
CA PRO A 482 -8.76 10.56 -28.82
C PRO A 482 -9.22 9.11 -28.97
N GLY A 483 -9.43 8.42 -27.85
CA GLY A 483 -9.83 7.01 -27.82
C GLY A 483 -8.68 6.00 -27.91
N VAL A 484 -7.45 6.45 -28.21
CA VAL A 484 -6.24 5.62 -28.23
C VAL A 484 -5.41 5.80 -26.96
N LEU A 485 -5.18 7.06 -26.57
CA LEU A 485 -4.51 7.39 -25.32
C LEU A 485 -5.39 7.09 -24.11
N LEU A 486 -4.76 6.85 -22.95
CA LEU A 486 -5.47 6.93 -21.67
C LEU A 486 -6.16 8.29 -21.54
N GLU A 487 -7.45 8.29 -21.19
CA GLU A 487 -8.31 9.50 -21.16
C GLU A 487 -7.70 10.65 -20.36
N ARG A 488 -7.07 10.35 -19.22
CA ARG A 488 -6.41 11.36 -18.37
C ARG A 488 -5.16 11.99 -19.00
N LEU A 489 -4.53 11.34 -19.97
CA LEU A 489 -3.32 11.83 -20.63
C LEU A 489 -3.63 12.74 -21.81
N LEU A 490 -4.78 12.55 -22.46
CA LEU A 490 -5.15 13.28 -23.68
C LEU A 490 -5.13 14.81 -23.49
N PRO A 491 -5.75 15.38 -22.44
CA PRO A 491 -5.70 16.83 -22.22
C PRO A 491 -4.26 17.35 -22.09
N ARG A 492 -3.41 16.63 -21.35
CA ARG A 492 -1.99 16.98 -21.16
C ARG A 492 -1.24 17.04 -22.48
N VAL A 493 -1.38 16.00 -23.30
CA VAL A 493 -0.69 15.91 -24.60
C VAL A 493 -1.16 17.01 -25.54
N GLN A 494 -2.47 17.26 -25.61
CA GLN A 494 -3.04 18.35 -26.42
C GLN A 494 -2.47 19.71 -26.01
N THR A 495 -2.41 20.00 -24.71
CA THR A 495 -1.81 21.24 -24.23
C THR A 495 -0.31 21.31 -24.52
N CYS A 496 0.44 20.23 -24.32
CA CYS A 496 1.86 20.19 -24.64
C CYS A 496 2.13 20.44 -26.14
N LEU A 497 1.29 19.90 -27.03
CA LEU A 497 1.36 20.18 -28.47
C LEU A 497 1.12 21.66 -28.78
N ALA A 498 0.05 22.25 -28.22
CA ALA A 498 -0.25 23.66 -28.42
C ALA A 498 0.89 24.58 -27.92
N ILE A 499 1.47 24.27 -26.76
CA ILE A 499 2.63 25.01 -26.21
C ILE A 499 3.85 24.87 -27.10
N ARG A 500 4.11 23.66 -27.59
CA ARG A 500 5.21 23.38 -28.50
C ARG A 500 5.05 24.13 -29.82
N GLU A 501 3.90 24.05 -30.47
CA GLU A 501 3.60 24.74 -31.73
C GLU A 501 3.69 26.26 -31.60
N ALA A 502 3.22 26.79 -30.48
CA ALA A 502 3.33 28.21 -30.22
C ALA A 502 4.79 28.62 -29.97
N HIS A 503 5.69 27.71 -29.57
CA HIS A 503 6.99 27.99 -28.97
C HIS A 503 6.86 28.81 -27.67
N ALA A 504 5.88 28.47 -26.83
CA ALA A 504 5.65 29.12 -25.53
C ALA A 504 6.60 28.61 -24.44
N GLY A 505 6.66 29.34 -23.32
CA GLY A 505 7.24 28.82 -22.09
C GLY A 505 6.39 27.68 -21.52
N GLY A 506 6.98 26.85 -20.66
CA GLY A 506 6.26 25.75 -20.02
C GLY A 506 5.12 26.24 -19.12
N VAL A 507 4.05 25.44 -19.03
CA VAL A 507 2.81 25.79 -18.31
C VAL A 507 2.53 24.89 -17.11
N GLU A 508 1.78 25.40 -16.15
CA GLU A 508 1.28 24.61 -15.02
C GLU A 508 -0.09 24.00 -15.37
N LEU A 509 -0.25 22.71 -15.12
CA LEU A 509 -1.48 21.95 -15.37
C LEU A 509 -2.00 21.32 -14.06
N ILE A 510 -3.30 21.10 -13.99
CA ILE A 510 -3.98 20.24 -13.02
C ILE A 510 -4.75 19.18 -13.78
N ASN A 511 -4.42 17.90 -13.52
CA ASN A 511 -5.01 16.74 -14.20
C ASN A 511 -5.00 16.87 -15.73
N GLY A 512 -3.88 17.36 -16.26
CA GLY A 512 -3.63 17.53 -17.69
C GLY A 512 -4.24 18.78 -18.31
N ARG A 513 -4.93 19.63 -17.54
CA ARG A 513 -5.56 20.86 -18.02
C ARG A 513 -4.87 22.10 -17.47
N PRO A 514 -4.72 23.19 -18.24
CA PRO A 514 -4.21 24.46 -17.73
C PRO A 514 -4.99 24.93 -16.50
N LEU A 515 -4.28 25.52 -15.53
CA LEU A 515 -4.88 26.17 -14.36
C LEU A 515 -5.86 27.29 -14.71
N ALA A 516 -5.63 27.94 -15.86
CA ALA A 516 -6.53 28.93 -16.44
C ALA A 516 -6.76 28.57 -17.92
N GLU A 517 -7.96 28.10 -18.23
CA GLU A 517 -8.47 28.00 -19.60
C GLU A 517 -9.38 29.20 -19.83
N GLY A 518 -9.39 29.77 -21.03
CA GLY A 518 -10.42 30.73 -21.44
C GLY A 518 -11.31 30.13 -22.52
N ALA A 519 -12.46 30.73 -22.76
CA ALA A 519 -13.29 30.36 -23.89
C ALA A 519 -13.91 31.58 -24.56
N VAL A 520 -13.85 31.62 -25.88
CA VAL A 520 -14.45 32.68 -26.69
C VAL A 520 -15.27 32.13 -27.84
N ALA A 521 -16.21 32.91 -28.36
CA ALA A 521 -17.08 32.51 -29.46
C ALA A 521 -16.90 33.37 -30.73
N ILE A 522 -16.65 32.70 -31.86
CA ILE A 522 -16.90 33.21 -33.21
C ILE A 522 -18.42 33.19 -33.42
N ILE A 523 -19.08 34.28 -33.07
CA ILE A 523 -20.51 34.43 -33.28
C ILE A 523 -20.73 34.98 -34.69
N HIS A 524 -21.39 34.20 -35.54
CA HIS A 524 -21.58 34.55 -36.94
C HIS A 524 -23.06 34.50 -37.34
N ARG A 525 -23.46 35.39 -38.25
CA ARG A 525 -24.78 35.34 -38.86
C ARG A 525 -24.78 34.37 -40.04
N ARG A 526 -25.88 33.63 -40.25
CA ARG A 526 -25.96 32.63 -41.34
C ARG A 526 -26.17 33.26 -42.71
N VAL A 527 -26.91 34.37 -42.78
CA VAL A 527 -27.34 34.97 -44.05
C VAL A 527 -26.20 35.65 -44.80
N ASP A 528 -25.31 36.33 -44.10
CA ASP A 528 -24.24 37.17 -44.68
C ASP A 528 -22.84 36.82 -44.15
N GLY A 529 -22.74 35.94 -43.15
CA GLY A 529 -21.45 35.56 -42.55
C GLY A 529 -20.85 36.62 -41.62
N ALA A 530 -21.57 37.72 -41.33
CA ALA A 530 -21.07 38.78 -40.47
C ALA A 530 -20.73 38.27 -39.07
N LEU A 531 -19.61 38.73 -38.51
CA LEU A 531 -19.09 38.34 -37.20
C LEU A 531 -19.48 39.35 -36.14
N LEU A 532 -20.04 38.90 -35.02
CA LEU A 532 -20.27 39.76 -33.87
C LEU A 532 -18.96 39.92 -33.09
N LEU A 533 -18.43 41.14 -33.08
CA LEU A 533 -17.26 41.54 -32.30
C LEU A 533 -17.65 42.46 -31.16
N HIS A 534 -16.83 42.43 -30.11
CA HIS A 534 -16.95 43.23 -28.90
C HIS A 534 -15.73 44.14 -28.77
N GLU A 535 -15.94 45.46 -28.69
CA GLU A 535 -14.87 46.41 -28.35
C GLU A 535 -14.65 46.46 -26.84
N ARG A 536 -13.49 45.96 -26.38
CA ARG A 536 -13.09 45.97 -24.97
C ARG A 536 -12.84 47.40 -24.50
N ASP A 537 -13.14 47.69 -23.24
CA ASP A 537 -12.85 49.00 -22.64
C ASP A 537 -11.36 49.12 -22.22
N GLU A 538 -11.00 50.29 -21.69
CA GLU A 538 -9.65 50.61 -21.21
C GLU A 538 -9.25 49.88 -19.92
N HIS A 539 -10.20 49.24 -19.23
CA HIS A 539 -9.98 48.56 -17.96
C HIS A 539 -9.87 47.04 -18.10
N ALA A 540 -10.12 46.51 -19.29
CA ALA A 540 -9.91 45.11 -19.60
C ALA A 540 -8.47 44.66 -19.23
N PRO A 541 -8.31 43.59 -18.44
CA PRO A 541 -7.01 43.15 -17.93
C PRO A 541 -6.06 42.75 -19.07
N ASP A 542 -6.62 42.11 -20.10
CA ASP A 542 -5.92 41.71 -21.32
C ASP A 542 -6.54 42.39 -22.54
N TRP A 543 -5.68 42.80 -23.48
CA TRP A 543 -6.05 43.43 -24.75
C TRP A 543 -7.04 44.63 -24.59
N PRO A 544 -6.74 45.65 -23.76
CA PRO A 544 -7.62 46.82 -23.62
C PRO A 544 -7.75 47.60 -24.92
N GLU A 545 -8.96 48.08 -25.22
CA GLU A 545 -9.31 48.80 -26.45
C GLU A 545 -9.15 48.01 -27.77
N TYR A 546 -9.08 46.68 -27.69
CA TYR A 546 -9.13 45.80 -28.86
C TYR A 546 -10.56 45.33 -29.14
N TRP A 547 -10.84 45.07 -30.41
CA TRP A 547 -12.02 44.32 -30.85
C TRP A 547 -11.77 42.83 -30.70
N SER A 548 -12.56 42.16 -29.88
CA SER A 548 -12.39 40.75 -29.53
C SER A 548 -13.66 39.97 -29.84
N LEU A 549 -13.53 38.64 -29.76
CA LEU A 549 -14.66 37.74 -29.60
C LEU A 549 -15.20 37.84 -28.17
N LEU A 550 -16.49 37.53 -27.99
CA LEU A 550 -17.13 37.44 -26.68
C LEU A 550 -16.68 36.18 -25.93
N GLY A 551 -16.51 36.30 -24.61
CA GLY A 551 -16.01 35.25 -23.73
C GLY A 551 -14.76 35.65 -22.96
N CYS A 552 -14.51 34.96 -21.84
CA CYS A 552 -13.43 35.26 -20.91
C CYS A 552 -12.83 33.98 -20.29
N GLY A 553 -12.01 34.15 -19.25
CA GLY A 553 -11.40 33.07 -18.47
C GLY A 553 -12.45 32.18 -17.81
N ALA A 554 -12.20 30.87 -17.82
CA ALA A 554 -12.98 29.88 -17.10
C ALA A 554 -12.66 29.94 -15.60
N GLU A 555 -13.68 29.72 -14.78
CA GLU A 555 -13.49 29.55 -13.34
C GLU A 555 -12.84 28.18 -13.02
N PRO A 556 -12.15 28.04 -11.88
CA PRO A 556 -11.54 26.76 -11.50
C PRO A 556 -12.54 25.60 -11.50
N GLY A 557 -12.30 24.60 -12.35
CA GLY A 557 -13.15 23.41 -12.49
C GLY A 557 -14.30 23.53 -13.50
N GLU A 558 -14.48 24.70 -14.10
CA GLU A 558 -15.47 24.95 -15.16
C GLU A 558 -15.00 24.35 -16.50
N LEU A 559 -15.87 23.65 -17.22
CA LEU A 559 -15.55 23.22 -18.59
C LEU A 559 -15.52 24.44 -19.51
N SER A 560 -14.63 24.48 -20.51
CA SER A 560 -14.50 25.64 -21.40
C SER A 560 -15.82 26.01 -22.11
N TYR A 561 -16.70 25.04 -22.38
CA TYR A 561 -18.05 25.32 -22.91
C TYR A 561 -19.01 25.90 -21.86
N GLU A 562 -18.91 25.49 -20.59
CA GLU A 562 -19.69 26.06 -19.49
C GLU A 562 -19.28 27.51 -19.23
N ALA A 563 -17.97 27.77 -19.21
CA ALA A 563 -17.38 29.10 -19.14
C ALA A 563 -17.91 29.98 -20.26
N LEU A 564 -17.83 29.48 -21.51
CA LEU A 564 -18.38 30.22 -22.64
C LEU A 564 -19.87 30.56 -22.45
N ARG A 565 -20.68 29.62 -21.95
CA ARG A 565 -22.10 29.86 -21.74
C ARG A 565 -22.39 30.92 -20.70
N ARG A 566 -21.66 30.89 -19.58
CA ARG A 566 -21.75 31.88 -18.52
C ARG A 566 -21.32 33.24 -19.05
N GLU A 567 -20.17 33.33 -19.69
CA GLU A 567 -19.59 34.58 -20.20
C GLU A 567 -20.44 35.22 -21.29
N LEU A 568 -20.92 34.46 -22.28
CA LEU A 568 -21.81 34.99 -23.32
C LEU A 568 -23.10 35.59 -22.73
N TRP A 569 -23.59 34.99 -21.65
CA TRP A 569 -24.74 35.53 -20.92
C TRP A 569 -24.37 36.76 -20.08
N GLU A 570 -23.20 36.78 -19.45
CA GLU A 570 -22.73 37.89 -18.61
C GLU A 570 -22.37 39.13 -19.43
N GLU A 571 -21.56 38.97 -20.47
CA GLU A 571 -21.02 40.03 -21.31
C GLU A 571 -22.04 40.60 -22.31
N ALA A 572 -22.97 39.78 -22.83
CA ALA A 572 -23.86 40.21 -23.91
C ALA A 572 -25.34 39.82 -23.72
N ARG A 573 -25.68 39.10 -22.64
CA ARG A 573 -26.99 38.45 -22.45
C ARG A 573 -27.38 37.59 -23.66
N LEU A 574 -26.39 37.02 -24.33
CA LEU A 574 -26.57 36.19 -25.51
C LEU A 574 -27.04 34.80 -25.06
N PRO A 575 -28.25 34.36 -25.45
CA PRO A 575 -28.68 32.99 -25.16
C PRO A 575 -27.84 32.03 -26.01
N VAL A 576 -27.10 31.13 -25.38
CA VAL A 576 -26.29 30.16 -26.12
C VAL A 576 -27.21 29.16 -26.85
N PRO A 577 -27.16 29.11 -28.20
CA PRO A 577 -27.91 28.11 -28.97
C PRO A 577 -27.35 26.70 -28.70
N GLY A 578 -28.14 25.66 -28.88
CA GLY A 578 -27.69 24.26 -28.75
C GLY A 578 -26.68 23.81 -29.83
N GLU A 579 -26.23 24.70 -30.71
CA GLU A 579 -25.35 24.43 -31.86
C GLU A 579 -24.03 25.21 -31.74
N ALA A 580 -23.21 24.90 -30.74
CA ALA A 580 -21.85 25.40 -30.67
C ALA A 580 -20.87 24.36 -31.24
N GLU A 581 -20.06 24.77 -32.21
CA GLU A 581 -19.04 23.93 -32.83
C GLU A 581 -17.67 24.29 -32.24
N PHE A 582 -16.93 23.32 -31.69
CA PHE A 582 -15.55 23.56 -31.29
C PHE A 582 -14.68 23.77 -32.53
N VAL A 583 -13.94 24.87 -32.57
CA VAL A 583 -13.08 25.23 -33.71
C VAL A 583 -11.65 24.77 -33.46
N GLU A 584 -10.99 25.36 -32.46
CA GLU A 584 -9.62 25.07 -32.10
C GLU A 584 -9.30 25.60 -30.69
N ARG A 585 -8.09 25.31 -30.20
CA ARG A 585 -7.51 25.96 -29.02
C ARG A 585 -6.31 26.77 -29.45
N VAL A 586 -6.22 28.00 -28.94
CA VAL A 586 -5.12 28.92 -29.27
C VAL A 586 -4.55 29.50 -28.00
N TRP A 587 -3.23 29.58 -27.92
CA TRP A 587 -2.53 30.20 -26.80
C TRP A 587 -2.46 31.72 -26.97
N ASP A 588 -3.01 32.46 -26.02
CA ASP A 588 -2.86 33.91 -25.98
C ASP A 588 -1.53 34.30 -25.30
N ARG A 589 -0.46 34.35 -26.09
CA ARG A 589 0.91 34.58 -25.60
C ARG A 589 1.12 35.97 -25.00
N ASP A 590 0.53 36.98 -25.63
CA ASP A 590 0.89 38.38 -25.40
C ASP A 590 -0.11 39.09 -24.47
N GLY A 591 -1.27 38.47 -24.20
CA GLY A 591 -2.25 38.92 -23.21
C GLY A 591 -2.35 37.98 -22.02
N SER A 592 -3.45 37.23 -21.96
CA SER A 592 -3.88 36.47 -20.78
C SER A 592 -2.96 35.33 -20.36
N GLN A 593 -2.07 34.87 -21.27
CA GLN A 593 -1.28 33.64 -21.10
C GLN A 593 -2.14 32.41 -20.78
N GLN A 594 -3.36 32.39 -21.33
CA GLN A 594 -4.28 31.27 -21.19
C GLN A 594 -4.39 30.49 -22.49
N LEU A 595 -4.75 29.21 -22.37
CA LEU A 595 -5.22 28.42 -23.50
C LEU A 595 -6.69 28.77 -23.74
N ILE A 596 -6.97 29.41 -24.87
CA ILE A 596 -8.31 29.86 -25.22
C ILE A 596 -8.97 28.83 -26.14
N SER A 597 -10.07 28.23 -25.69
CA SER A 597 -10.93 27.39 -26.52
C SER A 597 -11.87 28.27 -27.36
N ILE A 598 -11.84 28.09 -28.67
CA ILE A 598 -12.65 28.89 -29.60
C ILE A 598 -13.80 28.04 -30.11
N PHE A 599 -15.02 28.56 -29.99
CA PHE A 599 -16.24 27.94 -30.49
C PHE A 599 -16.88 28.79 -31.58
N ALA A 600 -17.51 28.18 -32.59
CA ALA A 600 -18.32 28.87 -33.57
C ALA A 600 -19.80 28.71 -33.21
N ILE A 601 -20.53 29.84 -33.19
CA ILE A 601 -21.94 29.88 -32.80
C ILE A 601 -22.75 30.69 -33.84
N PRO A 602 -23.82 30.14 -34.42
CA PRO A 602 -24.71 30.90 -35.28
C PRO A 602 -25.67 31.78 -34.46
N TYR A 603 -25.76 33.07 -34.80
CA TYR A 603 -26.74 34.00 -34.22
C TYR A 603 -27.31 34.94 -35.28
N ASP A 604 -28.60 34.76 -35.59
CA ASP A 604 -29.33 35.54 -36.61
C ASP A 604 -30.17 36.70 -36.03
N GLY A 605 -30.06 36.94 -34.71
CA GLY A 605 -30.70 38.08 -34.06
C GLY A 605 -30.01 39.41 -34.37
N ARG A 606 -30.62 40.51 -33.92
CA ARG A 606 -30.05 41.85 -34.11
C ARG A 606 -29.11 42.18 -32.96
N VAL A 607 -28.07 42.97 -33.23
CA VAL A 607 -27.16 43.42 -32.16
C VAL A 607 -27.88 44.26 -31.09
N GLU A 608 -28.95 44.98 -31.47
CA GLU A 608 -29.75 45.77 -30.52
C GLU A 608 -30.58 44.91 -29.55
N ASP A 609 -30.74 43.62 -29.83
CA ASP A 609 -31.41 42.67 -28.93
C ASP A 609 -30.47 42.21 -27.79
N LEU A 610 -29.16 42.48 -27.92
CA LEU A 610 -28.14 42.13 -26.94
C LEU A 610 -27.92 43.27 -25.95
N ARG A 611 -27.50 42.91 -24.73
CA ARG A 611 -27.17 43.89 -23.70
C ARG A 611 -25.74 43.69 -23.25
N ILE A 612 -24.91 44.68 -23.53
CA ILE A 612 -23.52 44.69 -23.10
C ILE A 612 -23.44 44.80 -21.57
N GLY A 613 -22.78 43.84 -20.94
CA GLY A 613 -22.47 43.82 -19.51
C GLY A 613 -21.12 44.47 -19.22
N GLU A 614 -20.13 44.21 -20.07
CA GLU A 614 -18.75 44.70 -19.96
C GLU A 614 -18.23 45.17 -21.32
N GLY A 615 -17.33 46.16 -21.33
CA GLY A 615 -16.78 46.82 -22.52
C GLY A 615 -17.67 47.87 -23.20
N ARG A 616 -17.25 48.36 -24.37
CA ARG A 616 -17.77 49.61 -24.96
C ARG A 616 -18.95 49.41 -25.89
N GLN A 617 -18.86 48.45 -26.82
CA GLN A 617 -19.90 48.20 -27.80
C GLN A 617 -19.79 46.83 -28.47
N LEU A 618 -20.93 46.35 -28.98
CA LEU A 618 -21.03 45.17 -29.85
C LEU A 618 -21.31 45.61 -31.29
N ARG A 619 -20.71 44.92 -32.27
CA ARG A 619 -20.96 45.19 -33.68
C ARG A 619 -20.86 43.94 -34.53
N PHE A 620 -21.81 43.78 -35.45
CA PHE A 620 -21.64 42.85 -36.57
C PHE A 620 -20.73 43.46 -37.63
N VAL A 621 -19.65 42.77 -37.96
CA VAL A 621 -18.60 43.18 -38.88
C VAL A 621 -18.54 42.20 -40.04
N ASP A 622 -18.52 42.72 -41.27
CA ASP A 622 -18.27 41.89 -42.45
C ASP A 622 -16.83 41.33 -42.37
N PRO A 623 -16.61 40.02 -42.57
CA PRO A 623 -15.26 39.45 -42.60
C PRO A 623 -14.27 40.19 -43.52
N ALA A 624 -14.75 40.81 -44.60
CA ALA A 624 -13.92 41.59 -45.52
C ALA A 624 -13.38 42.90 -44.90
N ASP A 625 -14.03 43.42 -43.86
CA ASP A 625 -13.69 44.67 -43.20
C ASP A 625 -12.84 44.48 -41.92
N LEU A 626 -12.50 43.23 -41.55
CA LEU A 626 -11.79 42.90 -40.31
C LEU A 626 -10.44 43.62 -40.16
N ASP A 627 -9.77 43.98 -41.25
CA ASP A 627 -8.51 44.75 -41.22
C ASP A 627 -8.67 46.16 -40.65
N GLY A 628 -9.89 46.71 -40.67
CA GLY A 628 -10.21 47.98 -40.03
C GLY A 628 -10.38 47.88 -38.50
N TYR A 629 -10.38 46.68 -37.94
CA TYR A 629 -10.62 46.43 -36.52
C TYR A 629 -9.36 45.88 -35.85
N ARG A 630 -8.89 46.58 -34.82
CA ARG A 630 -7.71 46.18 -34.05
C ARG A 630 -8.05 44.96 -33.19
N THR A 631 -7.74 43.77 -33.70
CA THR A 631 -8.06 42.47 -33.08
C THR A 631 -6.81 41.84 -32.44
N PRO A 632 -6.95 41.08 -31.32
CA PRO A 632 -5.82 40.38 -30.73
C PRO A 632 -5.19 39.45 -31.79
N PRO A 633 -3.85 39.46 -31.97
CA PRO A 633 -3.20 38.71 -33.04
C PRO A 633 -3.52 37.22 -33.04
N TYR A 634 -3.63 36.60 -31.85
CA TYR A 634 -3.97 35.19 -31.72
C TYR A 634 -5.40 34.88 -32.19
N LEU A 635 -6.38 35.74 -31.85
CA LEU A 635 -7.74 35.63 -32.34
C LEU A 635 -7.82 35.92 -33.83
N ARG A 636 -7.05 36.90 -34.32
CA ARG A 636 -7.05 37.24 -35.74
C ARG A 636 -6.58 36.05 -36.58
N ALA A 637 -5.48 35.41 -36.17
CA ALA A 637 -4.97 34.23 -36.84
C ALA A 637 -5.97 33.06 -36.83
N ALA A 638 -6.68 32.85 -35.71
CA ALA A 638 -7.72 31.83 -35.59
C ALA A 638 -8.92 32.12 -36.50
N LEU A 639 -9.38 33.37 -36.51
CA LEU A 639 -10.46 33.84 -37.39
C LEU A 639 -10.12 33.64 -38.86
N ASP A 640 -8.90 34.00 -39.28
CA ASP A 640 -8.45 33.85 -40.67
C ASP A 640 -8.43 32.35 -41.08
N ARG A 641 -7.98 31.45 -40.20
CA ARG A 641 -8.04 29.99 -40.42
C ARG A 641 -9.47 29.49 -40.56
N TRP A 642 -10.35 29.90 -39.64
CA TRP A 642 -11.75 29.48 -39.66
C TRP A 642 -12.50 29.99 -40.90
N LEU A 643 -12.28 31.26 -41.30
CA LEU A 643 -12.88 31.86 -42.50
C LEU A 643 -12.38 31.20 -43.79
N THR A 644 -11.09 30.86 -43.87
CA THR A 644 -10.53 30.16 -45.03
C THR A 644 -11.07 28.74 -45.16
N GLY A 645 -11.28 28.03 -44.04
CA GLY A 645 -11.91 26.71 -44.02
C GLY A 645 -13.37 26.67 -44.48
N ARG A 646 -14.11 27.79 -44.38
CA ARG A 646 -15.51 27.91 -44.84
C ARG A 646 -15.68 28.28 -46.32
N ARG A 647 -14.62 28.70 -47.01
CA ARG A 647 -14.69 28.93 -48.46
C ARG A 647 -14.78 27.58 -49.18
N SER A 648 -16.00 27.13 -49.47
CA SER A 648 -16.24 26.05 -50.45
C SER A 648 -15.48 26.36 -51.76
N PRO A 649 -14.91 25.37 -52.47
CA PRO A 649 -14.25 25.57 -53.78
C PRO A 649 -15.18 26.06 -54.91
N HIS A 650 -16.42 26.44 -54.61
CA HIS A 650 -17.44 26.83 -55.59
C HIS A 650 -18.12 28.13 -55.14
N SER A 651 -17.56 29.27 -55.55
CA SER A 651 -18.33 30.41 -56.06
C SER A 651 -17.44 31.24 -56.98
N PRO A 652 -17.93 31.64 -58.17
CA PRO A 652 -17.12 32.22 -59.25
C PRO A 652 -16.80 33.71 -59.02
N ALA A 653 -15.81 34.16 -59.80
CA ALA A 653 -15.18 35.49 -59.82
C ALA A 653 -16.12 36.69 -59.93
#